data_AF-A0A644V123-F1
#
_entry.id   AF-A0A644V123-F1
#
_cell.length_a   1.000
_cell.length_b   1.000
_cell.length_c   1.000
_cell.angle_alpha   90.00
_cell.angle_beta   90.00
_cell.angle_gamma   90.00
#
_symmetry.space_group_name_H-M   'P 1'
#
loop_
_entity.id
_entity.type
_entity.pdbx_description
1 polymer ?
#
loop_
_entity_poly.entity_id
_entity_poly.type
_entity_poly.pdbx_seq_one_letter_code
_entity_poly.pdbx_strand_id
1 'polypeptide(L)'
;MEVVLRGVRGSIAVPAPAMSFYGGNTSCVELRSDNGALIFFDAGTGLRQAGENLPESGTCHLFISHGHTDHIQGLGFFPPLHSPRWTTHIYIPAWLEDVLDNHFAHGMFPIPFSDFAGNVVRHSLEPGDEVLPADGVAVAAIAANHPGGALAYRVCADNAVFVYSGDYEITRAPEVQQAARELLEGADLAVVDSMYSKASYIEGWGHSRWEDWRDLGHAAGAGCIVLSHHAPDMTDAQIDALQREALHSCQTNGQRLCFAREGMRFSLPMPRQQACGECGLVQFSDWLDRFLDDLSQYQDENTLLDRILAKSREITRADAGTIFLVDGEDLLFAYTHNDSLFSVNTASKFAYSSARLPINPHSIAGYAACTGEMLNIVDVRALPKDLPFSFRDDFDKATGYHTESMLVVPFHDHAGRISGVMQLINSLDPRTGKARKFTHDMERHIRVLAREIANILERSHLVRASINRLVRLASVHDPLETGPHAERVGAIAAEMYQVRANRLCLDPDVTLHVKSQIRLAAMLHDIGKVGVSDLLLKKPGKLSDDEMAIMRSHTIIGAGILEAEAQSGGFMTFAREIAHHHHQKWNGKGYAGPSDAGRLEGEDIPLAARITAIADVFDALVSPRSYKAAWPHEKALALLREEAGSHFDPQLVECLEEIMDVVAKIYERFPDAEPEQTTRDTAS
;
A
#
# COMPACT_ATOMS: atom_id res chain seq x y z
N MET A 1 -18.25 4.92 22.90
CA MET A 1 -18.78 3.75 22.16
C MET A 1 -18.22 3.65 20.74
N GLU A 2 -18.06 2.44 20.23
CA GLU A 2 -17.72 2.11 18.83
C GLU A 2 -18.92 1.41 18.16
N VAL A 3 -19.19 1.76 16.91
CA VAL A 3 -20.19 1.11 16.05
C VAL A 3 -19.49 0.50 14.84
N VAL A 4 -19.77 -0.77 14.55
CA VAL A 4 -19.21 -1.52 13.41
C VAL A 4 -20.34 -2.07 12.56
N LEU A 5 -20.33 -1.77 11.27
CA LEU A 5 -21.31 -2.32 10.33
C LEU A 5 -20.88 -3.72 9.91
N ARG A 6 -21.66 -4.73 10.27
CA ARG A 6 -21.36 -6.15 10.01
C ARG A 6 -22.11 -6.69 8.79
N GLY A 7 -23.25 -6.11 8.48
CA GLY A 7 -23.97 -6.33 7.24
C GLY A 7 -24.80 -5.11 6.90
N VAL A 8 -24.86 -4.79 5.61
CA VAL A 8 -25.40 -3.53 5.08
C VAL A 8 -26.39 -3.74 3.94
N ARG A 9 -26.63 -5.00 3.55
CA ARG A 9 -27.52 -5.34 2.45
C ARG A 9 -28.93 -5.66 2.97
N GLY A 10 -29.94 -5.22 2.23
CA GLY A 10 -31.33 -5.54 2.52
C GLY A 10 -31.80 -6.83 1.88
N SER A 11 -32.87 -7.41 2.41
CA SER A 11 -33.68 -8.54 1.91
C SER A 11 -32.99 -9.89 1.76
N ILE A 12 -31.81 -9.95 1.13
CA ILE A 12 -31.04 -11.17 0.91
C ILE A 12 -29.53 -10.88 0.87
N ALA A 13 -28.73 -11.88 1.22
CA ALA A 13 -27.28 -11.79 1.06
C ALA A 13 -26.87 -11.90 -0.42
N VAL A 14 -25.91 -11.08 -0.85
CA VAL A 14 -25.46 -10.98 -2.26
C VAL A 14 -23.94 -11.15 -2.38
N PRO A 15 -23.41 -12.40 -2.43
CA PRO A 15 -21.98 -12.65 -2.59
C PRO A 15 -21.55 -12.52 -4.06
N ALA A 16 -21.90 -11.40 -4.70
CA ALA A 16 -21.60 -11.13 -6.10
C ALA A 16 -20.40 -10.17 -6.22
N PRO A 17 -19.49 -10.37 -7.19
CA PRO A 17 -18.34 -9.48 -7.39
C PRO A 17 -18.73 -8.00 -7.54
N ALA A 18 -19.85 -7.71 -8.19
CA ALA A 18 -20.36 -6.36 -8.42
C ALA A 18 -20.91 -5.66 -7.16
N MET A 19 -20.97 -6.35 -6.01
CA MET A 19 -21.47 -5.85 -4.72
C MET A 19 -20.43 -6.04 -3.60
N SER A 20 -19.22 -6.47 -3.96
CA SER A 20 -18.22 -6.96 -3.01
C SER A 20 -17.50 -5.85 -2.23
N PHE A 21 -17.45 -4.63 -2.77
CA PHE A 21 -16.81 -3.49 -2.11
C PHE A 21 -17.65 -2.98 -0.95
N TYR A 22 -18.94 -2.69 -1.16
CA TYR A 22 -19.82 -2.23 -0.08
C TYR A 22 -20.23 -3.37 0.86
N GLY A 23 -20.35 -4.60 0.35
CA GLY A 23 -20.66 -5.78 1.15
C GLY A 23 -21.95 -6.47 0.75
N GLY A 24 -21.98 -7.78 0.97
CA GLY A 24 -23.07 -8.67 0.60
C GLY A 24 -23.84 -9.29 1.77
N ASN A 25 -23.42 -9.09 3.01
CA ASN A 25 -24.09 -9.56 4.21
C ASN A 25 -25.30 -8.70 4.57
N THR A 26 -26.33 -9.36 5.09
CA THR A 26 -27.55 -8.69 5.52
C THR A 26 -27.42 -8.05 6.90
N SER A 27 -28.29 -7.08 7.15
CA SER A 27 -28.39 -6.20 8.31
C SER A 27 -27.86 -6.79 9.62
N CYS A 28 -26.74 -6.21 10.08
CA CYS A 28 -26.21 -6.43 11.41
C CYS A 28 -25.30 -5.27 11.79
N VAL A 29 -25.54 -4.67 12.95
CA VAL A 29 -24.70 -3.59 13.50
C VAL A 29 -24.21 -4.01 14.87
N GLU A 30 -22.90 -3.95 15.08
CA GLU A 30 -22.28 -4.18 16.38
C GLU A 30 -22.00 -2.84 17.06
N LEU A 31 -22.30 -2.74 18.35
CA LEU A 31 -21.99 -1.61 19.20
C LEU A 31 -21.22 -2.10 20.42
N ARG A 32 -20.11 -1.42 20.74
CA ARG A 32 -19.33 -1.62 21.96
C ARG A 32 -19.27 -0.33 22.76
N SER A 33 -19.69 -0.36 24.01
CA SER A 33 -19.52 0.77 24.92
C SER A 33 -18.18 0.72 25.65
N ASP A 34 -17.75 1.85 26.19
CA ASP A 34 -16.46 1.97 26.89
C ASP A 34 -16.43 1.16 28.21
N ASN A 35 -17.60 0.87 28.78
CA ASN A 35 -17.76 -0.01 29.96
C ASN A 35 -17.82 -1.52 29.60
N GLY A 36 -17.66 -1.88 28.32
CA GLY A 36 -17.56 -3.28 27.88
C GLY A 36 -18.87 -3.95 27.49
N ALA A 37 -20.01 -3.24 27.41
CA ALA A 37 -21.24 -3.83 26.88
C ALA A 37 -21.08 -4.14 25.38
N LEU A 38 -21.44 -5.37 25.01
CA LEU A 38 -21.44 -5.84 23.63
C LEU A 38 -22.88 -5.99 23.14
N ILE A 39 -23.26 -5.11 22.22
CA ILE A 39 -24.62 -4.98 21.72
C ILE A 39 -24.63 -5.25 20.21
N PHE A 40 -25.64 -5.97 19.74
CA PHE A 40 -25.91 -6.20 18.33
C PHE A 40 -27.32 -5.73 18.01
N PHE A 41 -27.48 -5.07 16.85
CA PHE A 41 -28.76 -4.74 16.27
C PHE A 41 -28.95 -5.57 15.01
N ASP A 42 -30.03 -6.34 15.02
CA ASP A 42 -30.35 -7.42 14.10
C ASP A 42 -29.28 -8.53 14.01
N ALA A 43 -29.76 -9.67 13.54
CA ALA A 43 -29.06 -10.93 13.42
C ALA A 43 -29.05 -11.44 11.97
N GLY A 44 -28.88 -10.54 11.00
CA GLY A 44 -28.64 -10.90 9.61
C GLY A 44 -27.35 -11.70 9.41
N THR A 45 -27.02 -12.05 8.16
CA THR A 45 -25.87 -12.91 7.86
C THR A 45 -24.54 -12.32 8.33
N GLY A 46 -24.45 -10.99 8.51
CA GLY A 46 -23.28 -10.31 9.07
C GLY A 46 -22.96 -10.72 10.52
N LEU A 47 -23.95 -11.18 11.29
CA LEU A 47 -23.78 -11.59 12.68
C LEU A 47 -22.80 -12.76 12.82
N ARG A 48 -22.77 -13.67 11.84
CA ARG A 48 -21.84 -14.81 11.84
C ARG A 48 -20.40 -14.36 12.02
N GLN A 49 -19.94 -13.44 11.16
CA GLN A 49 -18.56 -12.96 11.19
C GLN A 49 -18.28 -12.12 12.45
N ALA A 50 -19.29 -11.41 12.95
CA ALA A 50 -19.17 -10.63 14.17
C ALA A 50 -18.81 -11.50 15.39
N GLY A 51 -19.28 -12.75 15.41
CA GLY A 51 -19.01 -13.69 16.49
C GLY A 51 -17.68 -14.46 16.42
N GLU A 52 -17.02 -14.52 15.25
CA GLU A 52 -15.80 -15.33 15.05
C GLU A 52 -14.58 -14.84 15.85
N ASN A 53 -14.54 -13.57 16.25
CA ASN A 53 -13.41 -12.97 16.99
C ASN A 53 -13.77 -12.62 18.45
N LEU A 54 -14.84 -13.22 19.00
CA LEU A 54 -15.22 -13.02 20.38
C LEU A 54 -14.39 -13.89 21.34
N PRO A 55 -14.21 -13.47 22.61
CA PRO A 55 -13.49 -14.25 23.60
C PRO A 55 -14.17 -15.61 23.87
N GLU A 56 -13.46 -16.49 24.56
CA GLU A 56 -13.93 -17.83 24.90
C GLU A 56 -15.22 -17.88 25.74
N SER A 57 -15.50 -16.81 26.48
CA SER A 57 -16.67 -16.63 27.35
C SER A 57 -17.08 -15.15 27.38
N GLY A 58 -18.37 -14.86 27.62
CA GLY A 58 -18.83 -13.49 27.75
C GLY A 58 -20.35 -13.34 27.79
N THR A 59 -20.80 -12.08 27.76
CA THR A 59 -22.20 -11.71 27.68
C THR A 59 -22.41 -10.74 26.51
N CYS A 60 -23.50 -10.91 25.76
CA CYS A 60 -23.91 -9.97 24.73
C CYS A 60 -25.43 -9.75 24.74
N HIS A 61 -25.84 -8.64 24.12
CA HIS A 61 -27.23 -8.20 24.02
C HIS A 61 -27.59 -8.03 22.55
N LEU A 62 -28.58 -8.78 22.08
CA LEU A 62 -29.02 -8.79 20.70
C LEU A 62 -30.43 -8.22 20.61
N PHE A 63 -30.58 -7.09 19.93
CA PHE A 63 -31.84 -6.40 19.71
C PHE A 63 -32.34 -6.69 18.30
N ILE A 64 -33.49 -7.35 18.18
CA ILE A 64 -34.11 -7.70 16.91
C ILE A 64 -35.18 -6.67 16.57
N SER A 65 -35.01 -5.92 15.49
CA SER A 65 -35.98 -4.91 15.05
C SER A 65 -37.33 -5.53 14.66
N HIS A 66 -37.29 -6.63 13.88
CA HIS A 66 -38.46 -7.36 13.40
C HIS A 66 -38.08 -8.76 12.85
N GLY A 67 -39.08 -9.52 12.42
CA GLY A 67 -38.96 -10.95 12.12
C GLY A 67 -38.60 -11.34 10.68
N HIS A 68 -38.20 -10.38 9.82
CA HIS A 68 -37.80 -10.72 8.46
C HIS A 68 -36.50 -11.52 8.41
N THR A 69 -36.38 -12.39 7.41
CA THR A 69 -35.32 -13.42 7.37
C THR A 69 -33.94 -12.79 7.35
N ASP A 70 -33.74 -11.73 6.58
CA ASP A 70 -32.47 -11.00 6.48
C ASP A 70 -32.04 -10.29 7.78
N HIS A 71 -32.91 -10.20 8.79
CA HIS A 71 -32.63 -9.68 10.12
C HIS A 71 -32.44 -10.78 11.18
N ILE A 72 -32.66 -12.06 10.86
CA ILE A 72 -32.52 -13.18 11.81
C ILE A 72 -31.72 -14.38 11.29
N GLN A 73 -31.44 -14.46 9.99
CA GLN A 73 -30.84 -15.62 9.32
C GLN A 73 -29.45 -15.99 9.85
N GLY A 74 -28.67 -15.02 10.34
CA GLY A 74 -27.33 -15.25 10.87
C GLY A 74 -27.32 -15.90 12.25
N LEU A 75 -28.45 -15.88 12.97
CA LEU A 75 -28.53 -16.30 14.37
C LEU A 75 -28.05 -17.72 14.59
N GLY A 76 -28.43 -18.66 13.71
CA GLY A 76 -28.04 -20.08 13.84
C GLY A 76 -26.54 -20.34 13.72
N PHE A 77 -25.79 -19.38 13.17
CA PHE A 77 -24.33 -19.46 12.99
C PHE A 77 -23.56 -18.58 13.97
N PHE A 78 -24.25 -17.96 14.95
CA PHE A 78 -23.62 -17.07 15.90
C PHE A 78 -22.89 -17.89 17.00
N PRO A 79 -21.54 -17.87 17.05
CA PRO A 79 -20.76 -18.72 17.96
C PRO A 79 -21.16 -18.68 19.45
N PRO A 80 -21.57 -17.54 20.03
CA PRO A 80 -22.07 -17.50 21.41
C PRO A 80 -23.25 -18.43 21.70
N LEU A 81 -24.13 -18.72 20.72
CA LEU A 81 -25.23 -19.68 20.91
C LEU A 81 -24.75 -21.13 20.97
N HIS A 82 -23.53 -21.42 20.52
CA HIS A 82 -22.95 -22.77 20.51
C HIS A 82 -22.03 -23.05 21.70
N SER A 83 -21.84 -22.08 22.62
CA SER A 83 -20.91 -22.20 23.73
C SER A 83 -21.61 -22.01 25.08
N PRO A 84 -21.57 -22.99 26.00
CA PRO A 84 -22.19 -22.86 27.33
C PRO A 84 -21.52 -21.81 28.23
N ARG A 85 -20.38 -21.26 27.79
CA ARG A 85 -19.64 -20.20 28.48
C ARG A 85 -20.13 -18.79 28.11
N TRP A 86 -21.12 -18.70 27.24
CA TRP A 86 -21.71 -17.45 26.80
C TRP A 86 -23.13 -17.29 27.34
N THR A 87 -23.49 -16.04 27.63
CA THR A 87 -24.87 -15.61 27.88
C THR A 87 -25.31 -14.62 26.80
N THR A 88 -26.37 -14.93 26.09
CA THR A 88 -26.94 -14.07 25.04
C THR A 88 -28.32 -13.60 25.47
N HIS A 89 -28.44 -12.31 25.78
CA HIS A 89 -29.73 -11.67 25.98
C HIS A 89 -30.32 -11.32 24.62
N ILE A 90 -31.50 -11.80 24.29
CA ILE A 90 -32.19 -11.51 23.03
C ILE A 90 -33.44 -10.71 23.34
N TYR A 91 -33.52 -9.51 22.79
CA TYR A 91 -34.64 -8.58 22.93
C TYR A 91 -35.44 -8.58 21.62
N ILE A 92 -36.71 -8.93 21.70
CA ILE A 92 -37.59 -9.15 20.54
C ILE A 92 -38.90 -8.38 20.76
N PRO A 93 -39.53 -7.83 19.71
CA PRO A 93 -40.84 -7.23 19.83
C PRO A 93 -41.86 -8.22 20.39
N ALA A 94 -42.75 -7.77 21.28
CA ALA A 94 -43.70 -8.65 21.98
C ALA A 94 -44.57 -9.49 21.05
N TRP A 95 -44.97 -8.93 19.90
CA TRP A 95 -45.77 -9.62 18.90
C TRP A 95 -45.00 -10.67 18.08
N LEU A 96 -43.69 -10.83 18.33
CA LEU A 96 -42.79 -11.76 17.65
C LEU A 96 -42.14 -12.77 18.62
N GLU A 97 -42.66 -12.95 19.84
CA GLU A 97 -42.05 -13.83 20.85
C GLU A 97 -41.75 -15.26 20.33
N ASP A 98 -42.64 -15.81 19.50
CA ASP A 98 -42.50 -17.16 18.91
C ASP A 98 -41.70 -17.20 17.60
N VAL A 99 -41.23 -16.05 17.07
CA VAL A 99 -40.63 -15.98 15.73
C VAL A 99 -39.37 -16.86 15.60
N LEU A 100 -38.56 -16.89 16.65
CA LEU A 100 -37.33 -17.69 16.67
C LEU A 100 -37.65 -19.18 16.72
N ASP A 101 -38.59 -19.60 17.57
CA ASP A 101 -38.95 -21.01 17.65
C ASP A 101 -39.52 -21.51 16.32
N ASN A 102 -40.32 -20.69 15.64
CA ASN A 102 -40.85 -21.00 14.32
C ASN A 102 -39.76 -21.05 13.23
N HIS A 103 -38.80 -20.11 13.25
CA HIS A 103 -37.71 -20.07 12.27
C HIS A 103 -36.79 -21.31 12.36
N PHE A 104 -36.58 -21.83 13.56
CA PHE A 104 -35.71 -22.99 13.80
C PHE A 104 -36.48 -24.33 13.84
N ALA A 105 -37.80 -24.31 13.74
CA ALA A 105 -38.64 -25.52 13.74
C ALA A 105 -38.87 -26.08 12.33
N HIS A 106 -39.61 -27.20 12.28
CA HIS A 106 -40.20 -27.78 11.06
C HIS A 106 -39.23 -28.05 9.89
N GLY A 107 -37.94 -28.28 10.19
CA GLY A 107 -36.92 -28.54 9.18
C GLY A 107 -36.40 -27.30 8.46
N MET A 108 -36.75 -26.10 8.93
CA MET A 108 -36.19 -24.83 8.44
C MET A 108 -34.75 -24.63 8.92
N PHE A 109 -34.37 -25.24 10.04
CA PHE A 109 -33.00 -25.32 10.54
C PHE A 109 -32.67 -26.73 11.06
N PRO A 110 -31.39 -27.18 11.09
CA PRO A 110 -31.03 -28.53 11.52
C PRO A 110 -31.38 -28.91 12.97
N ILE A 111 -31.50 -27.93 13.87
CA ILE A 111 -31.85 -28.12 15.28
C ILE A 111 -32.89 -27.07 15.72
N PRO A 112 -33.79 -27.41 16.67
CA PRO A 112 -34.69 -26.42 17.24
C PRO A 112 -33.90 -25.41 18.09
N PHE A 113 -34.47 -24.21 18.29
CA PHE A 113 -33.78 -23.13 18.99
C PHE A 113 -33.42 -23.47 20.45
N SER A 114 -34.22 -24.32 21.11
CA SER A 114 -33.98 -24.78 22.48
C SER A 114 -32.70 -25.61 22.65
N ASP A 115 -32.15 -26.16 21.55
CA ASP A 115 -31.05 -27.12 21.59
C ASP A 115 -29.68 -26.45 21.44
N PHE A 116 -29.64 -25.12 21.28
CA PHE A 116 -28.40 -24.34 21.34
C PHE A 116 -27.74 -24.48 22.72
N ALA A 117 -26.41 -24.68 22.73
CA ALA A 117 -25.66 -24.95 23.96
C ALA A 117 -25.38 -23.70 24.81
N GLY A 118 -25.49 -22.50 24.23
CA GLY A 118 -25.30 -21.23 24.93
C GLY A 118 -26.46 -20.86 25.83
N ASN A 119 -26.20 -20.07 26.88
CA ASN A 119 -27.26 -19.61 27.78
C ASN A 119 -28.03 -18.47 27.12
N VAL A 120 -29.30 -18.67 26.79
CA VAL A 120 -30.15 -17.64 26.18
C VAL A 120 -31.13 -17.07 27.19
N VAL A 121 -31.22 -15.74 27.24
CA VAL A 121 -32.23 -15.02 28.04
C VAL A 121 -33.08 -14.19 27.09
N ARG A 122 -34.36 -14.50 26.97
CA ARG A 122 -35.29 -13.76 26.10
C ARG A 122 -35.97 -12.62 26.85
N HIS A 123 -36.13 -11.49 26.17
CA HIS A 123 -36.83 -10.31 26.64
C HIS A 123 -37.84 -9.87 25.57
N SER A 124 -39.05 -9.57 26.01
CA SER A 124 -40.09 -8.97 25.17
C SER A 124 -40.03 -7.45 25.29
N LEU A 125 -40.14 -6.74 24.17
CA LEU A 125 -40.14 -5.28 24.11
C LEU A 125 -41.42 -4.73 23.47
N GLU A 126 -41.93 -3.66 24.04
CA GLU A 126 -42.97 -2.80 23.47
C GLU A 126 -42.38 -1.43 23.06
N PRO A 127 -42.98 -0.72 22.09
CA PRO A 127 -42.58 0.64 21.79
C PRO A 127 -42.68 1.55 23.01
N GLY A 128 -41.60 2.27 23.32
CA GLY A 128 -41.47 3.12 24.51
C GLY A 128 -40.73 2.47 25.67
N ASP A 129 -40.45 1.16 25.60
CA ASP A 129 -39.62 0.49 26.60
C ASP A 129 -38.18 0.98 26.55
N GLU A 130 -37.57 1.09 27.73
CA GLU A 130 -36.14 1.38 27.89
C GLU A 130 -35.50 0.26 28.71
N VAL A 131 -34.39 -0.28 28.19
CA VAL A 131 -33.60 -1.31 28.87
C VAL A 131 -32.19 -0.83 29.14
N LEU A 132 -31.59 -1.39 30.19
CA LEU A 132 -30.22 -1.09 30.60
C LEU A 132 -29.35 -2.35 30.47
N PRO A 133 -28.73 -2.60 29.30
CA PRO A 133 -27.80 -3.71 29.11
C PRO A 133 -26.60 -3.69 30.07
N ALA A 134 -26.16 -2.50 30.46
CA ALA A 134 -25.05 -2.27 31.38
C ALA A 134 -25.16 -0.89 32.05
N ASP A 135 -24.38 -0.65 33.10
CA ASP A 135 -24.36 0.62 33.83
C ASP A 135 -24.00 1.80 32.92
N GLY A 136 -24.93 2.72 32.71
CA GLY A 136 -24.73 3.90 31.85
C GLY A 136 -24.91 3.63 30.35
N VAL A 137 -25.48 2.48 29.98
CA VAL A 137 -25.92 2.19 28.61
C VAL A 137 -27.43 2.00 28.62
N ALA A 138 -28.16 2.94 28.02
CA ALA A 138 -29.60 2.86 27.87
C ALA A 138 -29.97 2.61 26.41
N VAL A 139 -30.88 1.66 26.17
CA VAL A 139 -31.43 1.34 24.86
C VAL A 139 -32.94 1.51 24.91
N ALA A 140 -33.46 2.50 24.18
CA ALA A 140 -34.89 2.74 24.05
C ALA A 140 -35.41 2.11 22.75
N ALA A 141 -36.53 1.39 22.86
CA ALA A 141 -37.28 0.83 21.74
C ALA A 141 -38.31 1.85 21.23
N ILE A 142 -38.27 2.16 19.94
CA ILE A 142 -39.13 3.16 19.31
C ILE A 142 -39.92 2.48 18.19
N ALA A 143 -41.20 2.80 18.05
CA ALA A 143 -42.01 2.26 16.95
C ALA A 143 -41.42 2.69 15.60
N ALA A 144 -41.17 1.72 14.71
CA ALA A 144 -40.76 1.96 13.33
C ALA A 144 -41.91 1.74 12.36
N ASN A 145 -42.02 2.59 11.35
CA ASN A 145 -43.06 2.47 10.33
C ASN A 145 -42.66 1.41 9.30
N HIS A 146 -43.10 0.18 9.49
CA HIS A 146 -42.80 -0.94 8.59
C HIS A 146 -43.99 -1.93 8.54
N PRO A 147 -44.31 -2.54 7.38
CA PRO A 147 -45.34 -3.57 7.28
C PRO A 147 -45.12 -4.72 8.27
N GLY A 148 -46.15 -5.07 9.04
CA GLY A 148 -46.03 -6.08 10.09
C GLY A 148 -45.44 -5.58 11.42
N GLY A 149 -45.06 -4.30 11.49
CA GLY A 149 -44.51 -3.65 12.68
C GLY A 149 -43.02 -3.94 12.87
N ALA A 150 -42.28 -2.93 13.30
CA ALA A 150 -40.86 -3.04 13.63
C ALA A 150 -40.49 -2.09 14.78
N LEU A 151 -39.32 -2.32 15.36
CA LEU A 151 -38.69 -1.43 16.33
C LEU A 151 -37.42 -0.78 15.74
N ALA A 152 -37.31 0.53 15.93
CA ALA A 152 -36.05 1.25 15.86
C ALA A 152 -35.45 1.33 17.28
N TYR A 153 -34.14 1.53 17.36
CA TYR A 153 -33.43 1.61 18.63
C TYR A 153 -32.64 2.89 18.75
N ARG A 154 -32.74 3.52 19.93
CA ARG A 154 -31.94 4.67 20.32
C ARG A 154 -31.09 4.30 21.51
N VAL A 155 -29.78 4.49 21.38
CA VAL A 155 -28.79 4.14 22.39
C VAL A 155 -28.14 5.41 22.94
N CYS A 156 -28.20 5.57 24.25
CA CYS A 156 -27.51 6.62 24.98
C CYS A 156 -26.39 5.97 25.81
N ALA A 157 -25.13 6.22 25.41
CA ALA A 157 -23.95 5.67 26.09
C ALA A 157 -22.73 6.55 25.83
N ASP A 158 -21.76 6.57 26.75
CA ASP A 158 -20.45 7.23 26.58
C ASP A 158 -20.52 8.70 26.10
N ASN A 159 -21.51 9.45 26.59
CA ASN A 159 -21.81 10.84 26.18
C ASN A 159 -22.11 11.01 24.69
N ALA A 160 -22.64 9.98 24.05
CA ALA A 160 -23.08 10.03 22.67
C ALA A 160 -24.43 9.33 22.48
N VAL A 161 -25.09 9.66 21.37
CA VAL A 161 -26.37 9.07 20.96
C VAL A 161 -26.20 8.35 19.63
N PHE A 162 -26.53 7.06 19.62
CA PHE A 162 -26.58 6.24 18.41
C PHE A 162 -28.02 5.83 18.10
N VAL A 163 -28.38 5.82 16.82
CA VAL A 163 -29.70 5.41 16.32
C VAL A 163 -29.54 4.30 15.29
N TYR A 164 -30.36 3.26 15.41
CA TYR A 164 -30.53 2.21 14.41
C TYR A 164 -32.00 2.14 14.01
N SER A 165 -32.34 2.38 12.75
CA SER A 165 -33.75 2.39 12.33
C SER A 165 -34.35 0.99 12.14
N GLY A 166 -33.52 -0.02 11.85
CA GLY A 166 -33.98 -1.22 11.16
C GLY A 166 -34.61 -0.85 9.81
N ASP A 167 -35.56 -1.66 9.35
CA ASP A 167 -36.38 -1.30 8.20
C ASP A 167 -37.37 -0.22 8.59
N TYR A 168 -37.44 0.85 7.80
CA TYR A 168 -38.27 1.99 8.11
C TYR A 168 -38.74 2.67 6.82
N GLU A 169 -40.03 2.95 6.72
CA GLU A 169 -40.63 3.64 5.59
C GLU A 169 -41.02 5.08 5.93
N ILE A 170 -40.45 6.04 5.19
CA ILE A 170 -40.80 7.45 5.28
C ILE A 170 -41.80 7.81 4.18
N THR A 171 -43.09 7.73 4.51
CA THR A 171 -44.20 8.15 3.62
C THR A 171 -44.41 9.67 3.69
N ARG A 172 -45.28 10.21 2.84
CA ARG A 172 -45.62 11.66 2.84
C ARG A 172 -46.51 12.09 4.02
N ALA A 173 -46.96 11.15 4.85
CA ALA A 173 -47.82 11.45 5.99
C ALA A 173 -47.06 12.32 7.02
N PRO A 174 -47.60 13.48 7.44
CA PRO A 174 -46.92 14.39 8.37
C PRO A 174 -46.48 13.73 9.67
N GLU A 175 -47.28 12.82 10.21
CA GLU A 175 -46.99 12.06 11.42
C GLU A 175 -45.79 11.12 11.27
N VAL A 176 -45.61 10.50 10.10
CA VAL A 176 -44.47 9.61 9.81
C VAL A 176 -43.19 10.42 9.64
N GLN A 177 -43.28 11.55 8.95
CA GLN A 177 -42.16 12.50 8.77
C GLN A 177 -41.70 13.08 10.12
N GLN A 178 -42.66 13.44 10.98
CA GLN A 178 -42.38 13.96 12.31
C GLN A 178 -41.72 12.88 13.20
N ALA A 179 -42.26 11.65 13.20
CA ALA A 179 -41.66 10.54 13.96
C ALA A 179 -40.23 10.21 13.49
N ALA A 180 -39.98 10.19 12.18
CA ALA A 180 -38.64 9.97 11.63
C ALA A 180 -37.67 11.11 11.99
N ARG A 181 -38.14 12.36 12.04
CA ARG A 181 -37.34 13.50 12.51
C ARG A 181 -36.99 13.37 14.00
N GLU A 182 -37.98 13.09 14.84
CA GLU A 182 -37.81 12.93 16.29
C GLU A 182 -36.83 11.80 16.63
N LEU A 183 -36.87 10.70 15.85
CA LEU A 183 -35.91 9.61 15.97
C LEU A 183 -34.45 10.10 15.84
N LEU A 184 -34.19 11.04 14.93
CA LEU A 184 -32.86 11.59 14.62
C LEU A 184 -32.44 12.75 15.53
N GLU A 185 -33.35 13.37 16.27
CA GLU A 185 -33.04 14.57 17.06
C GLU A 185 -31.92 14.28 18.06
N GLY A 186 -30.84 15.07 17.98
CA GLY A 186 -29.67 14.92 18.85
C GLY A 186 -28.86 13.65 18.66
N ALA A 187 -29.09 12.86 17.59
CA ALA A 187 -28.26 11.70 17.28
C ALA A 187 -26.87 12.13 16.80
N ASP A 188 -25.80 11.59 17.39
CA ASP A 188 -24.44 11.79 16.90
C ASP A 188 -24.17 10.93 15.65
N LEU A 189 -24.78 9.74 15.61
CA LEU A 189 -24.72 8.80 14.50
C LEU A 189 -26.06 8.08 14.34
N ALA A 190 -26.59 8.04 13.12
CA ALA A 190 -27.76 7.25 12.78
C ALA A 190 -27.44 6.30 11.62
N VAL A 191 -27.63 5.01 11.82
CA VAL A 191 -27.62 4.00 10.76
C VAL A 191 -29.06 3.73 10.37
N VAL A 192 -29.40 4.07 9.12
CA VAL A 192 -30.77 4.14 8.65
C VAL A 192 -30.98 3.33 7.39
N ASP A 193 -32.20 2.80 7.21
CA ASP A 193 -32.64 2.18 5.96
C ASP A 193 -32.53 3.16 4.79
N SER A 194 -32.03 2.70 3.65
CA SER A 194 -31.87 3.53 2.47
C SER A 194 -32.03 2.76 1.17
N MET A 195 -32.87 1.72 1.18
CA MET A 195 -33.01 0.80 0.05
C MET A 195 -33.32 1.54 -1.25
N TYR A 196 -34.06 2.65 -1.19
CA TYR A 196 -34.50 3.38 -2.37
C TYR A 196 -33.86 4.76 -2.53
N SER A 197 -33.91 5.23 -3.77
CA SER A 197 -33.80 6.65 -4.14
C SER A 197 -35.18 7.18 -4.53
N LYS A 198 -35.33 8.49 -4.71
CA LYS A 198 -36.55 9.07 -5.29
C LYS A 198 -36.95 8.44 -6.63
N ALA A 199 -35.99 7.99 -7.43
CA ALA A 199 -36.24 7.40 -8.75
C ALA A 199 -36.72 5.95 -8.69
N SER A 200 -36.47 5.24 -7.58
CA SER A 200 -36.75 3.81 -7.43
C SER A 200 -37.72 3.48 -6.30
N TYR A 201 -38.30 4.50 -5.65
CA TYR A 201 -39.17 4.35 -4.48
C TYR A 201 -40.46 3.59 -4.78
N ILE A 202 -40.79 2.64 -3.91
CA ILE A 202 -42.01 1.85 -3.96
C ILE A 202 -42.70 1.95 -2.58
N GLU A 203 -43.81 2.68 -2.53
CA GLU A 203 -44.58 2.88 -1.29
C GLU A 203 -45.25 1.56 -0.83
N GLY A 204 -45.25 1.32 0.48
CA GLY A 204 -45.82 0.16 1.15
C GLY A 204 -44.89 -1.04 1.27
N TRP A 205 -43.66 -0.96 0.76
CA TRP A 205 -42.64 -2.01 0.91
C TRP A 205 -41.84 -1.88 2.20
N GLY A 206 -42.06 -0.85 3.01
CA GLY A 206 -41.41 -0.75 4.32
C GLY A 206 -40.01 -0.13 4.32
N HIS A 207 -39.59 0.49 3.21
CA HIS A 207 -38.26 1.09 3.07
C HIS A 207 -38.33 2.56 2.67
N SER A 208 -37.26 3.30 2.93
CA SER A 208 -37.15 4.75 2.74
C SER A 208 -36.26 5.13 1.57
N ARG A 209 -36.43 6.39 1.18
CA ARG A 209 -35.52 7.06 0.24
C ARG A 209 -34.35 7.66 1.01
N TRP A 210 -33.13 7.47 0.54
CA TRP A 210 -31.96 8.07 1.19
C TRP A 210 -32.04 9.61 1.29
N GLU A 211 -32.72 10.26 0.33
CA GLU A 211 -32.91 11.70 0.31
C GLU A 211 -33.80 12.20 1.46
N ASP A 212 -34.79 11.40 1.90
CA ASP A 212 -35.64 11.78 3.02
C ASP A 212 -34.83 11.82 4.31
N TRP A 213 -33.97 10.82 4.55
CA TRP A 213 -33.08 10.79 5.70
C TRP A 213 -32.10 11.96 5.71
N ARG A 214 -31.55 12.33 4.55
CA ARG A 214 -30.71 13.53 4.41
C ARG A 214 -31.45 14.78 4.85
N ASP A 215 -32.66 14.99 4.32
CA ASP A 215 -33.42 16.22 4.53
C ASP A 215 -33.93 16.31 5.99
N LEU A 216 -34.46 15.21 6.53
CA LEU A 216 -34.92 15.12 7.91
C LEU A 216 -33.79 15.20 8.92
N GLY A 217 -32.66 14.53 8.66
CA GLY A 217 -31.52 14.55 9.56
C GLY A 217 -30.87 15.93 9.64
N HIS A 218 -30.81 16.66 8.52
CA HIS A 218 -30.41 18.07 8.54
C HIS A 218 -31.38 18.92 9.39
N ALA A 219 -32.70 18.73 9.22
CA ALA A 219 -33.71 19.44 10.00
C ALA A 219 -33.73 19.07 11.49
N ALA A 220 -33.28 17.86 11.84
CA ALA A 220 -33.12 17.36 13.20
C ALA A 220 -31.78 17.75 13.84
N GLY A 221 -30.82 18.25 13.04
CA GLY A 221 -29.47 18.57 13.50
C GLY A 221 -28.65 17.33 13.86
N ALA A 222 -28.90 16.20 13.20
CA ALA A 222 -28.15 14.95 13.42
C ALA A 222 -26.67 15.10 13.02
N GLY A 223 -25.76 14.42 13.73
CA GLY A 223 -24.32 14.50 13.49
C GLY A 223 -23.90 13.85 12.17
N CYS A 224 -24.03 12.53 12.08
CA CYS A 224 -23.71 11.75 10.89
C CYS A 224 -24.80 10.73 10.58
N ILE A 225 -25.18 10.64 9.30
CA ILE A 225 -26.16 9.67 8.82
C ILE A 225 -25.44 8.67 7.94
N VAL A 226 -25.70 7.40 8.19
CA VAL A 226 -25.13 6.26 7.49
C VAL A 226 -26.26 5.50 6.83
N LEU A 227 -26.30 5.56 5.51
CA LEU A 227 -27.32 4.98 4.65
C LEU A 227 -27.01 3.49 4.46
N SER A 228 -27.78 2.61 5.06
CA SER A 228 -27.61 1.15 5.05
C SER A 228 -28.80 0.45 4.38
N HIS A 229 -28.85 -0.87 4.48
CA HIS A 229 -29.92 -1.69 3.88
C HIS A 229 -30.02 -1.48 2.37
N HIS A 230 -28.87 -1.54 1.68
CA HIS A 230 -28.83 -1.33 0.23
C HIS A 230 -29.69 -2.38 -0.47
N ALA A 231 -30.35 -1.99 -1.56
CA ALA A 231 -31.10 -2.96 -2.37
C ALA A 231 -30.18 -4.12 -2.84
N PRO A 232 -30.70 -5.37 -2.89
CA PRO A 232 -29.93 -6.54 -3.32
C PRO A 232 -29.28 -6.40 -4.70
N ASP A 233 -29.95 -5.72 -5.62
CA ASP A 233 -29.54 -5.55 -7.00
C ASP A 233 -28.67 -4.30 -7.23
N MET A 234 -28.47 -3.48 -6.20
CA MET A 234 -27.66 -2.26 -6.29
C MET A 234 -26.16 -2.60 -6.28
N THR A 235 -25.52 -2.41 -7.43
CA THR A 235 -24.08 -2.61 -7.63
C THR A 235 -23.25 -1.54 -6.92
N ASP A 236 -21.99 -1.86 -6.62
CA ASP A 236 -21.03 -0.92 -6.03
C ASP A 236 -20.87 0.36 -6.87
N ALA A 237 -20.91 0.24 -8.20
CA ALA A 237 -20.84 1.38 -9.12
C ALA A 237 -22.07 2.30 -9.02
N GLN A 238 -23.26 1.75 -8.78
CA GLN A 238 -24.47 2.53 -8.54
C GLN A 238 -24.42 3.21 -7.17
N ILE A 239 -23.96 2.52 -6.13
CA ILE A 239 -23.77 3.11 -4.80
C ILE A 239 -22.74 4.25 -4.88
N ASP A 240 -21.64 4.09 -5.62
CA ASP A 240 -20.64 5.15 -5.83
C ASP A 240 -21.23 6.38 -6.56
N ALA A 241 -22.19 6.18 -7.48
CA ALA A 241 -22.89 7.29 -8.12
C ALA A 241 -23.75 8.06 -7.10
N LEU A 242 -24.52 7.34 -6.27
CA LEU A 242 -25.34 7.94 -5.22
C LEU A 242 -24.47 8.61 -4.14
N GLN A 243 -23.34 8.00 -3.76
CA GLN A 243 -22.37 8.55 -2.82
C GLN A 243 -21.79 9.88 -3.29
N ARG A 244 -21.51 10.02 -4.61
CA ARG A 244 -21.06 11.29 -5.20
C ARG A 244 -22.16 12.36 -5.15
N GLU A 245 -23.40 11.99 -5.45
CA GLU A 245 -24.55 12.90 -5.35
C GLU A 245 -24.80 13.36 -3.90
N ALA A 246 -24.72 12.43 -2.95
CA ALA A 246 -24.82 12.67 -1.52
C ALA A 246 -23.73 13.64 -1.06
N LEU A 247 -22.46 13.39 -1.41
CA LEU A 247 -21.34 14.27 -1.09
C LEU A 247 -21.53 15.71 -1.59
N HIS A 248 -21.99 15.86 -2.84
CA HIS A 248 -22.27 17.18 -3.39
C HIS A 248 -23.37 17.91 -2.60
N SER A 249 -24.42 17.19 -2.23
CA SER A 249 -25.51 17.72 -1.39
C SER A 249 -25.06 18.06 0.04
N CYS A 250 -24.10 17.32 0.59
CA CYS A 250 -23.55 17.58 1.91
C CYS A 250 -22.67 18.82 1.95
N GLN A 251 -21.95 19.12 0.86
CA GLN A 251 -21.20 20.37 0.74
C GLN A 251 -22.10 21.60 0.80
N THR A 252 -23.36 21.50 0.33
CA THR A 252 -24.30 22.62 0.40
C THR A 252 -25.00 22.75 1.76
N ASN A 253 -25.32 21.63 2.42
CA ASN A 253 -26.18 21.64 3.63
C ASN A 253 -25.42 21.37 4.94
N GLY A 254 -24.13 20.99 4.88
CA GLY A 254 -23.28 20.76 6.05
C GLY A 254 -23.54 19.46 6.85
N GLN A 255 -24.55 18.67 6.48
CA GLN A 255 -24.84 17.35 7.07
C GLN A 255 -23.77 16.32 6.67
N ARG A 256 -23.23 15.52 7.60
CA ARG A 256 -22.38 14.37 7.23
C ARG A 256 -23.25 13.18 6.84
N LEU A 257 -23.03 12.65 5.64
CA LEU A 257 -23.78 11.54 5.04
C LEU A 257 -22.82 10.61 4.30
N CYS A 258 -23.02 9.30 4.42
CA CYS A 258 -22.32 8.30 3.62
C CYS A 258 -23.13 7.01 3.49
N PHE A 259 -22.86 6.23 2.45
CA PHE A 259 -23.39 4.90 2.25
C PHE A 259 -22.57 3.88 3.07
N ALA A 260 -23.29 2.99 3.73
CA ALA A 260 -22.78 1.96 4.61
C ALA A 260 -21.93 0.96 3.84
N ARG A 261 -20.80 0.56 4.41
CA ARG A 261 -19.97 -0.52 3.90
C ARG A 261 -19.62 -1.47 5.04
N GLU A 262 -19.61 -2.76 4.75
CA GLU A 262 -19.17 -3.76 5.71
C GLU A 262 -17.78 -3.45 6.25
N GLY A 263 -17.63 -3.56 7.56
CA GLY A 263 -16.40 -3.22 8.26
C GLY A 263 -16.18 -1.73 8.48
N MET A 264 -17.09 -0.83 8.03
CA MET A 264 -17.06 0.56 8.48
C MET A 264 -17.18 0.64 9.99
N ARG A 265 -16.36 1.51 10.58
CA ARG A 265 -16.26 1.72 12.02
C ARG A 265 -16.43 3.19 12.33
N PHE A 266 -17.26 3.47 13.33
CA PHE A 266 -17.50 4.80 13.85
C PHE A 266 -17.18 4.81 15.33
N SER A 267 -16.43 5.81 15.76
CA SER A 267 -16.12 5.99 17.17
C SER A 267 -16.78 7.27 17.65
N LEU A 268 -17.57 7.16 18.73
CA LEU A 268 -18.38 8.24 19.25
C LEU A 268 -17.92 8.67 20.66
N PRO A 269 -18.04 9.96 21.00
CA PRO A 269 -18.51 11.06 20.13
C PRO A 269 -17.52 11.41 19.02
N MET A 270 -18.02 11.81 17.84
CA MET A 270 -17.15 12.18 16.71
C MET A 270 -16.51 13.57 16.91
N PRO A 271 -15.24 13.80 16.52
CA PRO A 271 -14.63 15.12 16.56
C PRO A 271 -15.42 16.13 15.70
N ARG A 272 -15.72 17.32 16.25
CA ARG A 272 -16.24 18.46 15.49
C ARG A 272 -15.11 19.06 14.64
N GLN A 273 -14.92 18.61 13.41
CA GLN A 273 -14.01 19.25 12.43
C GLN A 273 -14.76 20.00 11.32
N GLN A 274 -14.15 21.08 10.83
CA GLN A 274 -14.66 22.03 9.84
C GLN A 274 -14.74 21.43 8.42
N ALA A 275 -15.87 21.64 7.76
CA ALA A 275 -16.17 21.48 6.33
C ALA A 275 -16.16 20.05 5.74
N CYS A 276 -17.19 19.80 4.92
CA CYS A 276 -17.48 18.54 4.22
C CYS A 276 -16.56 18.24 3.01
N GLY A 277 -15.43 18.95 2.88
CA GLY A 277 -14.59 18.95 1.68
C GLY A 277 -13.85 17.63 1.43
N GLU A 278 -13.37 16.98 2.49
CA GLU A 278 -12.63 15.72 2.42
C GLU A 278 -13.06 14.83 3.59
N CYS A 279 -14.26 14.26 3.49
CA CYS A 279 -14.72 13.31 4.49
C CYS A 279 -13.95 12.00 4.33
N GLY A 280 -12.88 11.78 5.11
CA GLY A 280 -12.09 10.54 5.16
C GLY A 280 -12.88 9.27 5.60
N LEU A 281 -14.22 9.37 5.65
CA LEU A 281 -15.16 8.26 5.79
C LEU A 281 -15.55 7.65 4.44
N VAL A 282 -15.38 8.38 3.32
CA VAL A 282 -15.84 7.94 2.01
C VAL A 282 -14.69 7.31 1.23
N GLN A 283 -14.90 6.05 0.83
CA GLN A 283 -14.05 5.32 -0.09
C GLN A 283 -14.93 4.86 -1.26
N PHE A 284 -14.41 4.95 -2.47
CA PHE A 284 -15.10 4.53 -3.68
C PHE A 284 -14.59 3.16 -4.13
N SER A 285 -15.42 2.37 -4.81
CA SER A 285 -14.99 1.06 -5.32
C SER A 285 -13.85 1.14 -6.33
N ASP A 286 -13.72 2.27 -7.02
CA ASP A 286 -12.68 2.56 -8.03
C ASP A 286 -11.36 3.09 -7.46
N TRP A 287 -11.20 3.18 -6.13
CA TRP A 287 -10.01 3.78 -5.53
C TRP A 287 -8.73 3.04 -5.91
N LEU A 288 -8.80 1.70 -5.96
CA LEU A 288 -7.67 0.84 -6.28
C LEU A 288 -7.28 1.02 -7.75
N ASP A 289 -8.26 1.02 -8.66
CA ASP A 289 -8.02 1.23 -10.09
C ASP A 289 -7.35 2.59 -10.34
N ARG A 290 -7.88 3.67 -9.75
CA ARG A 290 -7.26 5.00 -9.85
C ARG A 290 -5.85 5.04 -9.28
N PHE A 291 -5.59 4.31 -8.20
CA PHE A 291 -4.26 4.25 -7.60
C PHE A 291 -3.27 3.48 -8.49
N LEU A 292 -3.70 2.36 -9.08
CA LEU A 292 -2.88 1.59 -10.02
C LEU A 292 -2.62 2.38 -11.31
N ASP A 293 -3.63 3.12 -11.81
CA ASP A 293 -3.47 4.03 -12.95
C ASP A 293 -2.47 5.17 -12.64
N ASP A 294 -2.52 5.78 -11.46
CA ASP A 294 -1.52 6.77 -11.01
C ASP A 294 -0.13 6.14 -10.90
N LEU A 295 -0.02 4.95 -10.29
CA LEU A 295 1.24 4.22 -10.19
C LEU A 295 1.85 3.95 -11.57
N SER A 296 1.04 3.62 -12.58
CA SER A 296 1.53 3.34 -13.94
C SER A 296 2.28 4.51 -14.60
N GLN A 297 2.11 5.73 -14.08
CA GLN A 297 2.80 6.92 -14.58
C GLN A 297 4.26 6.99 -14.13
N TYR A 298 4.65 6.22 -13.11
CA TYR A 298 6.01 6.19 -12.58
C TYR A 298 6.79 5.00 -13.14
N GLN A 299 8.04 5.24 -13.55
CA GLN A 299 8.92 4.17 -14.01
C GLN A 299 9.95 3.74 -12.95
N ASP A 300 10.09 4.53 -11.89
CA ASP A 300 11.11 4.36 -10.86
C ASP A 300 10.68 3.35 -9.80
N GLU A 301 11.51 2.32 -9.59
CA GLU A 301 11.27 1.31 -8.56
C GLU A 301 11.11 1.93 -7.17
N ASN A 302 11.98 2.87 -6.77
CA ASN A 302 11.92 3.46 -5.43
C ASN A 302 10.63 4.26 -5.21
N THR A 303 10.27 5.10 -6.18
CA THR A 303 9.05 5.91 -6.13
C THR A 303 7.80 5.04 -6.09
N LEU A 304 7.78 3.96 -6.89
CA LEU A 304 6.66 3.02 -6.90
C LEU A 304 6.50 2.32 -5.55
N LEU A 305 7.58 1.76 -5.01
CA LEU A 305 7.56 1.06 -3.71
C LEU A 305 7.21 1.99 -2.55
N ASP A 306 7.75 3.22 -2.55
CA ASP A 306 7.43 4.23 -1.54
C ASP A 306 5.94 4.64 -1.58
N ARG A 307 5.39 4.86 -2.78
CA ARG A 307 3.96 5.16 -2.96
C ARG A 307 3.06 4.01 -2.54
N ILE A 308 3.44 2.77 -2.87
CA ILE A 308 2.70 1.58 -2.43
C ILE A 308 2.72 1.50 -0.90
N LEU A 309 3.86 1.72 -0.24
CA LEU A 309 3.95 1.70 1.22
C LEU A 309 3.12 2.83 1.85
N ALA A 310 3.19 4.04 1.30
CA ALA A 310 2.40 5.18 1.77
C ALA A 310 0.90 4.90 1.67
N LYS A 311 0.43 4.43 0.51
CA LYS A 311 -0.97 4.07 0.31
C LYS A 311 -1.40 2.91 1.22
N SER A 312 -0.54 1.91 1.40
CA SER A 312 -0.76 0.78 2.31
C SER A 312 -0.97 1.25 3.76
N ARG A 313 -0.17 2.21 4.22
CA ARG A 313 -0.34 2.80 5.56
C ARG A 313 -1.62 3.63 5.65
N GLU A 314 -1.93 4.43 4.64
CA GLU A 314 -3.14 5.26 4.59
C GLU A 314 -4.42 4.41 4.71
N ILE A 315 -4.57 3.39 3.86
CA ILE A 315 -5.81 2.57 3.82
C ILE A 315 -5.98 1.71 5.08
N THR A 316 -4.89 1.38 5.76
CA THR A 316 -4.90 0.58 6.99
C THR A 316 -4.85 1.42 8.26
N ARG A 317 -4.60 2.72 8.13
CA ARG A 317 -4.26 3.64 9.23
C ARG A 317 -3.09 3.12 10.08
N ALA A 318 -2.11 2.52 9.43
CA ALA A 318 -0.92 2.00 10.11
C ALA A 318 0.02 3.16 10.48
N ASP A 319 0.39 3.24 11.76
CA ASP A 319 1.33 4.22 12.28
C ASP A 319 2.74 4.07 11.67
N ALA A 320 3.14 2.85 11.33
CA ALA A 320 4.39 2.59 10.64
C ALA A 320 4.27 1.48 9.59
N GLY A 321 5.21 1.45 8.65
CA GLY A 321 5.28 0.42 7.64
C GLY A 321 6.70 0.24 7.12
N THR A 322 7.02 -0.99 6.72
CA THR A 322 8.31 -1.37 6.16
C THR A 322 8.13 -2.32 4.98
N ILE A 323 8.86 -2.10 3.90
CA ILE A 323 9.07 -3.10 2.84
C ILE A 323 10.45 -3.71 3.04
N PHE A 324 10.46 -5.03 3.22
CA PHE A 324 11.65 -5.85 3.27
C PHE A 324 11.88 -6.52 1.93
N LEU A 325 13.12 -6.51 1.43
CA LEU A 325 13.53 -7.23 0.22
C LEU A 325 14.47 -8.38 0.58
N VAL A 326 14.33 -9.52 -0.08
CA VAL A 326 15.23 -10.66 0.11
C VAL A 326 16.61 -10.39 -0.52
N ASP A 327 17.68 -10.55 0.25
CA ASP A 327 19.08 -10.53 -0.19
C ASP A 327 19.82 -11.73 0.43
N GLY A 328 19.97 -12.80 -0.35
CA GLY A 328 20.54 -14.05 0.13
C GLY A 328 19.66 -14.70 1.21
N GLU A 329 20.19 -14.83 2.42
CA GLU A 329 19.50 -15.40 3.58
C GLU A 329 18.91 -14.33 4.52
N ASP A 330 18.99 -13.05 4.13
CA ASP A 330 18.54 -11.91 4.93
C ASP A 330 17.40 -11.13 4.23
N LEU A 331 16.61 -10.44 5.05
CA LEU A 331 15.70 -9.37 4.66
C LEU A 331 16.40 -8.02 4.87
N LEU A 332 16.47 -7.23 3.80
CA LEU A 332 16.94 -5.84 3.82
C LEU A 332 15.79 -4.88 4.04
N PHE A 333 15.99 -3.90 4.90
CA PHE A 333 15.06 -2.79 5.09
C PHE A 333 15.17 -1.86 3.88
N ALA A 334 14.28 -2.03 2.90
CA ALA A 334 14.32 -1.25 1.67
C ALA A 334 13.62 0.11 1.82
N TYR A 335 12.44 0.12 2.44
CA TYR A 335 11.65 1.35 2.66
C TYR A 335 11.01 1.29 4.05
N THR A 336 11.03 2.40 4.79
CA THR A 336 10.44 2.49 6.12
C THR A 336 9.77 3.85 6.31
N HIS A 337 8.52 3.84 6.75
CA HIS A 337 7.75 5.03 7.15
C HIS A 337 7.28 4.86 8.60
N ASN A 338 7.25 5.95 9.38
CA ASN A 338 6.76 5.97 10.76
C ASN A 338 6.36 7.41 11.14
N ASP A 339 5.07 7.68 11.29
CA ASP A 339 4.60 9.05 11.52
C ASP A 339 4.88 9.52 12.96
N SER A 340 4.81 8.61 13.93
CA SER A 340 5.08 8.90 15.35
C SER A 340 6.54 9.23 15.65
N LEU A 341 7.49 8.67 14.88
CA LEU A 341 8.93 8.94 15.05
C LEU A 341 9.48 10.02 14.12
N PHE A 342 8.92 10.23 12.93
CA PHE A 342 9.56 11.05 11.87
C PHE A 342 8.93 12.43 11.62
N SER A 343 8.08 12.95 12.53
CA SER A 343 7.51 14.30 12.39
C SER A 343 8.53 15.44 12.55
N VAL A 344 9.77 15.17 12.96
CA VAL A 344 10.83 16.18 13.09
C VAL A 344 12.20 15.62 12.66
N ASN A 345 12.77 16.20 11.60
CA ASN A 345 14.12 16.04 11.04
C ASN A 345 14.47 14.78 10.21
N THR A 346 14.92 15.07 8.99
CA THR A 346 15.37 14.25 7.85
C THR A 346 16.56 13.31 8.09
N ALA A 347 17.08 13.24 9.33
CA ALA A 347 18.29 12.48 9.65
C ALA A 347 18.05 10.97 9.87
N SER A 348 16.80 10.56 10.15
CA SER A 348 16.48 9.19 10.56
C SER A 348 16.07 8.26 9.40
N LYS A 349 15.82 8.80 8.19
CA LYS A 349 15.57 8.00 6.96
C LYS A 349 16.78 7.08 6.63
N PHE A 350 17.98 7.48 7.04
CA PHE A 350 19.25 6.81 6.70
C PHE A 350 19.77 5.81 7.75
N ALA A 351 19.18 5.77 8.96
CA ALA A 351 19.69 4.91 10.03
C ALA A 351 19.48 3.40 9.78
N TYR A 352 18.58 3.04 8.85
CA TYR A 352 18.16 1.65 8.63
C TYR A 352 18.41 1.12 7.22
N SER A 353 18.95 1.91 6.29
CA SER A 353 19.21 1.48 4.90
C SER A 353 20.28 0.38 4.76
N SER A 354 20.85 -0.10 5.88
CA SER A 354 21.82 -1.22 5.92
C SER A 354 21.49 -2.29 6.96
N ALA A 355 20.35 -2.18 7.66
CA ALA A 355 19.95 -3.21 8.63
C ALA A 355 19.52 -4.50 7.91
N ARG A 356 19.85 -5.65 8.50
CA ARG A 356 19.54 -6.99 7.99
C ARG A 356 18.77 -7.78 9.03
N LEU A 357 17.75 -8.49 8.59
CA LEU A 357 16.97 -9.40 9.41
C LEU A 357 17.02 -10.81 8.80
N PRO A 358 17.58 -11.82 9.48
CA PRO A 358 17.67 -13.16 8.93
C PRO A 358 16.31 -13.77 8.57
N ILE A 359 16.24 -14.46 7.43
CA ILE A 359 15.08 -15.25 7.01
C ILE A 359 15.07 -16.54 7.80
N ASN A 360 14.46 -16.50 8.98
CA ASN A 360 14.29 -17.66 9.83
C ASN A 360 13.00 -17.55 10.66
N PRO A 361 12.55 -18.65 11.31
CA PRO A 361 11.32 -18.63 12.08
C PRO A 361 11.34 -17.68 13.28
N HIS A 362 12.48 -17.16 13.74
CA HIS A 362 12.57 -16.50 15.05
C HIS A 362 11.96 -15.09 15.12
N SER A 363 11.83 -14.42 13.98
CA SER A 363 11.21 -13.09 13.88
C SER A 363 9.91 -13.16 13.08
N ILE A 364 8.97 -12.24 13.34
CA ILE A 364 7.67 -12.21 12.64
C ILE A 364 7.87 -12.07 11.11
N ALA A 365 8.65 -11.08 10.67
CA ALA A 365 8.93 -10.88 9.24
C ALA A 365 9.76 -12.01 8.64
N GLY A 366 10.76 -12.54 9.37
CA GLY A 366 11.55 -13.68 8.92
C GLY A 366 10.72 -14.96 8.77
N TYR A 367 9.77 -15.20 9.67
CA TYR A 367 8.84 -16.33 9.60
C TYR A 367 7.92 -16.20 8.39
N ALA A 368 7.32 -15.02 8.17
CA ALA A 368 6.48 -14.77 7.00
C ALA A 368 7.26 -14.97 5.69
N ALA A 369 8.52 -14.51 5.64
CA ALA A 369 9.41 -14.74 4.50
C ALA A 369 9.78 -16.22 4.31
N CYS A 370 9.95 -16.97 5.39
CA CYS A 370 10.33 -18.39 5.33
C CYS A 370 9.16 -19.30 4.91
N THR A 371 7.95 -18.97 5.35
CA THR A 371 6.76 -19.83 5.17
C THR A 371 5.85 -19.38 4.03
N GLY A 372 5.93 -18.10 3.63
CA GLY A 372 4.93 -17.49 2.74
C GLY A 372 3.58 -17.23 3.42
N GLU A 373 3.48 -17.39 4.74
CA GLU A 373 2.27 -17.17 5.51
C GLU A 373 2.05 -15.67 5.80
N MET A 374 0.81 -15.21 5.61
CA MET A 374 0.38 -13.87 6.01
C MET A 374 0.02 -13.87 7.49
N LEU A 375 0.54 -12.92 8.26
CA LEU A 375 0.26 -12.80 9.70
C LEU A 375 -0.50 -11.51 9.99
N ASN A 376 -1.66 -11.59 10.66
CA ASN A 376 -2.38 -10.44 11.21
C ASN A 376 -2.46 -10.57 12.74
N ILE A 377 -1.55 -9.91 13.43
CA ILE A 377 -1.32 -10.02 14.86
C ILE A 377 -1.96 -8.81 15.56
N VAL A 378 -2.81 -9.09 16.53
CA VAL A 378 -3.53 -8.04 17.30
C VAL A 378 -2.61 -7.39 18.34
N ASP A 379 -1.88 -8.22 19.08
CA ASP A 379 -0.96 -7.81 20.13
C ASP A 379 0.32 -8.66 20.06
N VAL A 380 1.41 -8.06 19.60
CA VAL A 380 2.72 -8.69 19.47
C VAL A 380 3.38 -8.99 20.83
N ARG A 381 2.92 -8.36 21.91
CA ARG A 381 3.42 -8.54 23.28
C ARG A 381 2.71 -9.66 24.03
N ALA A 382 1.50 -10.02 23.57
CA ALA A 382 0.72 -11.13 24.09
C ALA A 382 0.88 -12.43 23.26
N LEU A 383 1.91 -12.54 22.43
CA LEU A 383 2.17 -13.75 21.64
C LEU A 383 2.42 -14.97 22.53
N PRO A 384 1.77 -16.13 22.26
CA PRO A 384 2.07 -17.38 22.93
C PRO A 384 3.55 -17.79 22.75
N LYS A 385 4.16 -18.32 23.82
CA LYS A 385 5.60 -18.67 23.85
C LYS A 385 5.95 -19.89 23.01
N ASP A 386 4.95 -20.68 22.62
CA ASP A 386 5.07 -21.90 21.82
C ASP A 386 5.02 -21.63 20.31
N LEU A 387 4.76 -20.39 19.89
CA LEU A 387 4.84 -20.02 18.48
C LEU A 387 6.28 -20.13 17.95
N PRO A 388 6.44 -20.51 16.67
CA PRO A 388 7.76 -20.65 16.06
C PRO A 388 8.50 -19.31 15.92
N PHE A 389 7.76 -18.18 16.02
CA PHE A 389 8.27 -16.82 15.92
C PHE A 389 8.02 -16.00 17.19
N SER A 390 8.80 -14.94 17.36
CA SER A 390 8.70 -14.02 18.49
C SER A 390 8.76 -12.56 18.04
N PHE A 391 8.15 -11.67 18.83
CA PHE A 391 8.34 -10.23 18.65
C PHE A 391 9.69 -9.81 19.22
N ARG A 392 10.48 -9.12 18.39
CA ARG A 392 11.73 -8.48 18.81
C ARG A 392 11.44 -7.04 19.21
N ASP A 393 11.68 -6.73 20.48
CA ASP A 393 11.42 -5.41 21.07
C ASP A 393 12.67 -4.53 21.15
N ASP A 394 13.75 -4.91 20.50
CA ASP A 394 15.02 -4.17 20.44
C ASP A 394 14.84 -2.78 19.80
N PHE A 395 14.06 -2.70 18.72
CA PHE A 395 13.69 -1.42 18.10
C PHE A 395 12.86 -0.53 19.03
N ASP A 396 11.81 -1.10 19.64
CA ASP A 396 10.95 -0.40 20.59
C ASP A 396 11.78 0.13 21.79
N LYS A 397 12.70 -0.68 22.31
CA LYS A 397 13.62 -0.29 23.39
C LYS A 397 14.58 0.82 22.98
N ALA A 398 15.11 0.77 21.76
CA ALA A 398 16.09 1.74 21.28
C ALA A 398 15.46 3.10 20.94
N THR A 399 14.21 3.11 20.45
CA THR A 399 13.54 4.31 19.93
C THR A 399 12.47 4.88 20.86
N GLY A 400 12.02 4.10 21.84
CA GLY A 400 10.84 4.44 22.65
C GLY A 400 9.51 4.23 21.91
N TYR A 401 9.54 3.66 20.70
CA TYR A 401 8.35 3.27 19.95
C TYR A 401 7.62 2.11 20.64
N HIS A 402 6.30 2.03 20.49
CA HIS A 402 5.48 0.98 21.09
C HIS A 402 4.70 0.23 20.01
N THR A 403 5.22 -0.92 19.59
CA THR A 403 4.56 -1.85 18.70
C THR A 403 3.56 -2.71 19.48
N GLU A 404 2.33 -2.79 18.97
CA GLU A 404 1.22 -3.55 19.54
C GLU A 404 0.56 -4.41 18.45
N SER A 405 0.01 -3.84 17.37
CA SER A 405 -0.57 -4.64 16.26
C SER A 405 0.33 -4.70 15.04
N MET A 406 0.26 -5.78 14.25
CA MET A 406 1.11 -5.98 13.08
C MET A 406 0.43 -6.80 11.98
N LEU A 407 0.46 -6.30 10.74
CA LEU A 407 0.09 -7.05 9.53
C LEU A 407 1.34 -7.29 8.68
N VAL A 408 1.64 -8.56 8.41
CA VAL A 408 2.84 -8.98 7.67
C VAL A 408 2.42 -9.81 6.46
N VAL A 409 2.73 -9.30 5.27
CA VAL A 409 2.29 -9.87 4.00
C VAL A 409 3.51 -10.19 3.12
N PRO A 410 3.86 -11.47 2.94
CA PRO A 410 4.90 -11.86 2.01
C PRO A 410 4.45 -11.67 0.57
N PHE A 411 5.40 -11.38 -0.32
CA PHE A 411 5.17 -11.32 -1.75
C PHE A 411 6.24 -12.11 -2.52
N HIS A 412 5.83 -12.71 -3.63
CA HIS A 412 6.64 -13.67 -4.38
C HIS A 412 6.64 -13.38 -5.87
N ASP A 413 7.71 -13.78 -6.55
CA ASP A 413 7.81 -13.73 -8.00
C ASP A 413 6.87 -14.74 -8.69
N HIS A 414 6.84 -14.73 -10.02
CA HIS A 414 6.04 -15.68 -10.80
C HIS A 414 6.45 -17.16 -10.60
N ALA A 415 7.69 -17.42 -10.17
CA ALA A 415 8.18 -18.75 -9.86
C ALA A 415 7.79 -19.21 -8.44
N GLY A 416 7.07 -18.37 -7.68
CA GLY A 416 6.65 -18.65 -6.31
C GLY A 416 7.76 -18.47 -5.27
N ARG A 417 8.89 -17.85 -5.62
CA ARG A 417 9.96 -17.55 -4.67
C ARG A 417 9.64 -16.24 -3.97
N ILE A 418 9.80 -16.20 -2.65
CA ILE A 418 9.59 -14.98 -1.86
C ILE A 418 10.62 -13.92 -2.30
N SER A 419 10.12 -12.77 -2.75
CA SER A 419 10.93 -11.60 -3.12
C SER A 419 11.08 -10.62 -1.96
N GLY A 420 10.19 -10.72 -0.97
CA GLY A 420 10.20 -9.83 0.20
C GLY A 420 8.93 -9.92 1.03
N VAL A 421 8.82 -9.00 1.98
CA VAL A 421 7.71 -8.91 2.94
C VAL A 421 7.31 -7.46 3.15
N MET A 422 6.02 -7.16 3.10
CA MET A 422 5.48 -5.89 3.56
C MET A 422 4.98 -6.04 5.00
N GLN A 423 5.46 -5.18 5.90
CA GLN A 423 5.05 -5.13 7.29
C GLN A 423 4.38 -3.79 7.57
N LEU A 424 3.18 -3.81 8.14
CA LEU A 424 2.46 -2.65 8.65
C LEU A 424 2.28 -2.79 10.14
N ILE A 425 2.50 -1.71 10.89
CA ILE A 425 2.54 -1.71 12.34
C ILE A 425 1.49 -0.73 12.87
N ASN A 426 0.77 -1.16 13.90
CA ASN A 426 -0.22 -0.39 14.65
C ASN A 426 -1.28 0.24 13.73
N SER A 427 -2.26 -0.54 13.30
CA SER A 427 -3.50 0.06 12.75
C SER A 427 -4.13 0.90 13.88
N LEU A 428 -4.16 2.22 13.73
CA LEU A 428 -4.61 3.12 14.78
C LEU A 428 -6.13 3.30 14.75
N ASP A 429 -6.73 3.20 15.92
CA ASP A 429 -8.11 3.59 16.13
C ASP A 429 -8.24 5.13 16.11
N PRO A 430 -9.14 5.70 15.29
CA PRO A 430 -9.24 7.15 15.10
C PRO A 430 -9.71 7.93 16.32
N ARG A 431 -10.34 7.28 17.32
CA ARG A 431 -10.81 7.97 18.53
C ARG A 431 -9.83 7.84 19.67
N THR A 432 -9.32 6.64 19.89
CA THR A 432 -8.45 6.38 21.04
C THR A 432 -6.98 6.63 20.73
N GLY A 433 -6.60 6.63 19.45
CA GLY A 433 -5.20 6.65 19.02
C GLY A 433 -4.42 5.37 19.37
N LYS A 434 -5.11 4.34 19.88
CA LYS A 434 -4.50 3.05 20.25
C LYS A 434 -4.46 2.10 19.07
N ALA A 435 -3.53 1.14 19.11
CA ALA A 435 -3.46 0.11 18.08
C ALA A 435 -4.66 -0.85 18.16
N ARG A 436 -5.05 -1.40 17.02
CA ARG A 436 -6.10 -2.41 16.86
C ARG A 436 -5.75 -3.43 15.77
N LYS A 437 -6.53 -4.52 15.69
CA LYS A 437 -6.42 -5.53 14.63
C LYS A 437 -6.71 -4.93 13.24
N PHE A 438 -5.92 -5.33 12.24
CA PHE A 438 -6.20 -5.00 10.84
C PHE A 438 -7.46 -5.74 10.38
N THR A 439 -8.35 -5.07 9.65
CA THR A 439 -9.60 -5.71 9.18
C THR A 439 -9.32 -6.67 8.02
N HIS A 440 -10.24 -7.60 7.75
CA HIS A 440 -10.12 -8.50 6.60
C HIS A 440 -10.14 -7.73 5.26
N ASP A 441 -10.83 -6.60 5.22
CA ASP A 441 -10.81 -5.70 4.06
C ASP A 441 -9.42 -5.09 3.82
N MET A 442 -8.76 -4.64 4.90
CA MET A 442 -7.37 -4.18 4.85
C MET A 442 -6.43 -5.29 4.35
N GLU A 443 -6.55 -6.51 4.88
CA GLU A 443 -5.74 -7.65 4.43
C GLU A 443 -5.86 -7.89 2.92
N ARG A 444 -7.08 -7.87 2.38
CA ARG A 444 -7.35 -8.08 0.95
C ARG A 444 -6.68 -7.01 0.08
N HIS A 445 -6.83 -5.73 0.44
CA HIS A 445 -6.19 -4.63 -0.29
C HIS A 445 -4.66 -4.70 -0.22
N ILE A 446 -4.10 -4.96 0.96
CA ILE A 446 -2.64 -5.06 1.14
C ILE A 446 -2.06 -6.24 0.36
N ARG A 447 -2.78 -7.36 0.24
CA ARG A 447 -2.33 -8.48 -0.60
C ARG A 447 -2.20 -8.10 -2.07
N VAL A 448 -3.12 -7.29 -2.61
CA VAL A 448 -3.04 -6.79 -3.98
C VAL A 448 -1.82 -5.88 -4.14
N LEU A 449 -1.63 -4.94 -3.21
CA LEU A 449 -0.48 -4.02 -3.22
C LEU A 449 0.85 -4.76 -3.08
N ALA A 450 0.94 -5.77 -2.22
CA ALA A 450 2.13 -6.61 -2.07
C ALA A 450 2.45 -7.39 -3.36
N ARG A 451 1.43 -7.85 -4.10
CA ARG A 451 1.64 -8.48 -5.41
C ARG A 451 2.16 -7.49 -6.45
N GLU A 452 1.70 -6.23 -6.39
CA GLU A 452 2.20 -5.20 -7.30
C GLU A 452 3.68 -4.89 -7.05
N ILE A 453 4.13 -4.90 -5.79
CA ILE A 453 5.56 -4.83 -5.45
C ILE A 453 6.35 -5.94 -6.16
N ALA A 454 5.86 -7.19 -6.10
CA ALA A 454 6.54 -8.30 -6.74
C ALA A 454 6.66 -8.10 -8.26
N ASN A 455 5.59 -7.62 -8.92
CA ASN A 455 5.60 -7.32 -10.35
C ASN A 455 6.65 -6.25 -10.70
N ILE A 456 6.74 -5.19 -9.89
CA ILE A 456 7.70 -4.09 -10.09
C ILE A 456 9.14 -4.59 -9.96
N LEU A 457 9.44 -5.37 -8.92
CA LEU A 457 10.77 -5.94 -8.68
C LEU A 457 11.19 -6.90 -9.79
N GLU A 458 10.26 -7.75 -10.25
CA GLU A 458 10.52 -8.67 -11.35
C GLU A 458 10.83 -7.91 -12.64
N ARG A 459 10.05 -6.87 -12.96
CA ARG A 459 10.32 -5.98 -14.11
C ARG A 459 11.71 -5.35 -14.02
N SER A 460 12.07 -4.82 -12.85
CA SER A 460 13.40 -4.22 -12.62
C SER A 460 14.53 -5.24 -12.80
N HIS A 461 14.35 -6.45 -12.27
CA HIS A 461 15.30 -7.53 -12.44
C HIS A 461 15.48 -7.92 -13.92
N LEU A 462 14.39 -8.04 -14.67
CA LEU A 462 14.43 -8.34 -16.10
C LEU A 462 15.13 -7.25 -16.92
N VAL A 463 14.92 -5.97 -16.59
CA VAL A 463 15.62 -4.84 -17.22
C VAL A 463 17.13 -4.93 -16.95
N ARG A 464 17.53 -5.10 -15.68
CA ARG A 464 18.95 -5.25 -15.31
C ARG A 464 19.60 -6.46 -15.96
N ALA A 465 18.93 -7.61 -15.97
CA ALA A 465 19.41 -8.82 -16.62
C ALA A 465 19.59 -8.62 -18.14
N SER A 466 18.70 -7.86 -18.78
CA SER A 466 18.79 -7.53 -20.21
C SER A 466 19.98 -6.63 -20.50
N ILE A 467 20.21 -5.59 -19.69
CA ILE A 467 21.39 -4.70 -19.79
C ILE A 467 22.67 -5.52 -19.63
N ASN A 468 22.74 -6.38 -18.61
CA ASN A 468 23.92 -7.22 -18.39
C ASN A 468 24.20 -8.20 -19.54
N ARG A 469 23.17 -8.65 -20.27
CA ARG A 469 23.36 -9.43 -21.50
C ARG A 469 23.93 -8.59 -22.63
N LEU A 470 23.50 -7.34 -22.79
CA LEU A 470 24.06 -6.42 -23.80
C LEU A 470 25.52 -6.10 -23.51
N VAL A 471 25.85 -5.79 -22.25
CA VAL A 471 27.23 -5.57 -21.80
C VAL A 471 28.10 -6.81 -22.08
N ARG A 472 27.60 -8.01 -21.76
CA ARG A 472 28.31 -9.26 -22.07
C ARG A 472 28.52 -9.45 -23.57
N LEU A 473 27.54 -9.11 -24.40
CA LEU A 473 27.68 -9.20 -25.86
C LEU A 473 28.77 -8.25 -26.38
N ALA A 474 28.83 -7.01 -25.87
CA ALA A 474 29.91 -6.08 -26.19
C ALA A 474 31.29 -6.62 -25.76
N SER A 475 31.38 -7.23 -24.57
CA SER A 475 32.63 -7.81 -24.04
C SER A 475 33.20 -8.98 -24.86
N VAL A 476 32.36 -9.69 -25.61
CA VAL A 476 32.83 -10.75 -26.52
C VAL A 476 33.60 -10.15 -27.70
N HIS A 477 33.23 -8.95 -28.12
CA HIS A 477 33.90 -8.23 -29.22
C HIS A 477 35.12 -7.45 -28.75
N ASP A 478 35.03 -6.71 -27.64
CA ASP A 478 36.13 -5.93 -27.07
C ASP A 478 36.63 -6.55 -25.75
N PRO A 479 37.83 -7.17 -25.74
CA PRO A 479 38.41 -7.76 -24.52
C PRO A 479 38.70 -6.75 -23.40
N LEU A 480 38.73 -5.45 -23.72
CA LEU A 480 38.95 -4.37 -22.75
C LEU A 480 37.65 -3.95 -22.06
N GLU A 481 36.50 -4.20 -22.68
CA GLU A 481 35.17 -3.95 -22.11
C GLU A 481 34.73 -5.20 -21.35
N THR A 482 34.86 -5.19 -20.02
CA THR A 482 34.43 -6.33 -19.20
C THR A 482 33.13 -6.03 -18.46
N GLY A 483 32.37 -7.08 -18.09
CA GLY A 483 31.21 -6.92 -17.21
C GLY A 483 31.53 -6.16 -15.91
N PRO A 484 32.61 -6.50 -15.19
CA PRO A 484 33.07 -5.74 -14.03
C PRO A 484 33.38 -4.27 -14.35
N HIS A 485 34.07 -3.97 -15.45
CA HIS A 485 34.35 -2.59 -15.87
C HIS A 485 33.05 -1.76 -16.01
N ALA A 486 32.09 -2.27 -16.79
CA ALA A 486 30.81 -1.57 -16.99
C ALA A 486 30.05 -1.34 -15.66
N GLU A 487 30.00 -2.34 -14.78
CA GLU A 487 29.38 -2.22 -13.44
C GLU A 487 30.09 -1.16 -12.57
N ARG A 488 31.43 -1.10 -12.60
CA ARG A 488 32.20 -0.09 -11.86
C ARG A 488 31.97 1.31 -12.42
N VAL A 489 32.05 1.50 -13.74
CA VAL A 489 31.76 2.79 -14.39
C VAL A 489 30.36 3.27 -14.01
N GLY A 490 29.35 2.40 -14.10
CA GLY A 490 27.98 2.72 -13.69
C GLY A 490 27.85 3.10 -12.22
N ALA A 491 28.48 2.34 -11.33
CA ALA A 491 28.45 2.60 -9.90
C ALA A 491 29.15 3.92 -9.52
N ILE A 492 30.34 4.18 -10.09
CA ILE A 492 31.10 5.41 -9.85
C ILE A 492 30.31 6.63 -10.36
N ALA A 493 29.76 6.54 -11.58
CA ALA A 493 28.96 7.62 -12.16
C ALA A 493 27.74 7.98 -11.28
N ALA A 494 27.05 6.97 -10.74
CA ALA A 494 25.92 7.17 -9.85
C ALA A 494 26.30 7.90 -8.54
N GLU A 495 27.43 7.53 -7.93
CA GLU A 495 27.89 8.19 -6.69
C GLU A 495 28.40 9.61 -6.94
N MET A 496 29.08 9.84 -8.07
CA MET A 496 29.46 11.20 -8.49
C MET A 496 28.22 12.09 -8.67
N TYR A 497 27.17 11.57 -9.31
CA TYR A 497 25.92 12.29 -9.47
C TYR A 497 25.27 12.62 -8.11
N GLN A 498 25.28 11.70 -7.15
CA GLN A 498 24.76 11.93 -5.80
C GLN A 498 25.42 13.13 -5.14
N VAL A 499 26.76 13.19 -5.15
CA VAL A 499 27.51 14.31 -4.58
C VAL A 499 27.17 15.61 -5.30
N ARG A 500 27.09 15.57 -6.63
CA ARG A 500 26.73 16.75 -7.42
C ARG A 500 25.33 17.27 -7.10
N ALA A 501 24.35 16.38 -7.01
CA ALA A 501 22.97 16.70 -6.68
C ALA A 501 22.85 17.31 -5.27
N ASN A 502 23.59 16.76 -4.30
CA ASN A 502 23.66 17.30 -2.94
C ASN A 502 24.20 18.75 -2.93
N ARG A 503 25.27 19.02 -3.69
CA ARG A 503 25.84 20.37 -3.81
C ARG A 503 24.87 21.38 -4.44
N LEU A 504 23.97 20.89 -5.30
CA LEU A 504 22.92 21.69 -5.94
C LEU A 504 21.62 21.77 -5.10
N CYS A 505 21.59 21.13 -3.92
CA CYS A 505 20.42 21.06 -3.06
C CYS A 505 19.16 20.54 -3.81
N LEU A 506 19.35 19.56 -4.70
CA LEU A 506 18.23 18.93 -5.40
C LEU A 506 17.38 18.11 -4.43
N ASP A 507 16.11 17.91 -4.81
CA ASP A 507 15.19 17.05 -4.07
C ASP A 507 15.77 15.62 -3.93
N PRO A 508 15.78 15.01 -2.73
CA PRO A 508 16.37 13.70 -2.52
C PRO A 508 15.72 12.57 -3.33
N ASP A 509 14.40 12.60 -3.51
CA ASP A 509 13.66 11.55 -4.21
C ASP A 509 13.93 11.65 -5.72
N VAL A 510 13.95 12.88 -6.26
CA VAL A 510 14.39 13.15 -7.64
C VAL A 510 15.85 12.73 -7.83
N THR A 511 16.72 12.99 -6.85
CA THR A 511 18.13 12.63 -6.91
C THR A 511 18.32 11.12 -6.98
N LEU A 512 17.64 10.36 -6.13
CA LEU A 512 17.70 8.89 -6.14
C LEU A 512 17.19 8.31 -7.46
N HIS A 513 16.12 8.89 -8.00
CA HIS A 513 15.58 8.49 -9.30
C HIS A 513 16.62 8.63 -10.41
N VAL A 514 17.17 9.83 -10.60
CA VAL A 514 18.15 10.10 -11.67
C VAL A 514 19.44 9.32 -11.44
N LYS A 515 19.90 9.19 -10.18
CA LYS A 515 21.05 8.35 -9.81
C LYS A 515 20.89 6.91 -10.31
N SER A 516 19.70 6.31 -10.11
CA SER A 516 19.43 4.94 -10.54
C SER A 516 19.47 4.78 -12.07
N GLN A 517 19.00 5.79 -12.80
CA GLN A 517 19.01 5.81 -14.26
C GLN A 517 20.43 5.97 -14.82
N ILE A 518 21.21 6.91 -14.28
CA ILE A 518 22.61 7.12 -14.67
C ILE A 518 23.43 5.85 -14.43
N ARG A 519 23.22 5.15 -13.31
CA ARG A 519 23.90 3.89 -13.02
C ARG A 519 23.77 2.88 -14.15
N LEU A 520 22.54 2.65 -14.62
CA LEU A 520 22.25 1.69 -15.69
C LEU A 520 22.70 2.20 -17.06
N ALA A 521 22.52 3.50 -17.32
CA ALA A 521 22.85 4.12 -18.59
C ALA A 521 24.36 4.14 -18.86
N ALA A 522 25.17 4.43 -17.85
CA ALA A 522 26.63 4.49 -17.97
C ALA A 522 27.27 3.12 -18.28
N MET A 523 26.63 2.01 -17.90
CA MET A 523 27.08 0.66 -18.27
C MET A 523 27.04 0.41 -19.80
N LEU A 524 26.25 1.19 -20.54
CA LEU A 524 26.07 1.06 -21.98
C LEU A 524 26.89 2.08 -22.80
N HIS A 525 27.77 2.85 -22.17
CA HIS A 525 28.50 3.95 -22.83
C HIS A 525 29.24 3.49 -24.10
N ASP A 526 29.80 2.28 -24.09
CA ASP A 526 30.58 1.72 -25.18
C ASP A 526 29.86 0.67 -26.03
N ILE A 527 28.53 0.57 -25.92
CA ILE A 527 27.73 -0.43 -26.66
C ILE A 527 27.93 -0.34 -28.19
N GLY A 528 28.28 0.83 -28.71
CA GLY A 528 28.51 1.05 -30.14
C GLY A 528 29.75 0.37 -30.72
N LYS A 529 30.69 -0.09 -29.86
CA LYS A 529 31.88 -0.83 -30.32
C LYS A 529 31.53 -2.13 -31.03
N VAL A 530 30.33 -2.68 -30.83
CA VAL A 530 29.81 -3.84 -31.59
C VAL A 530 29.77 -3.60 -33.10
N GLY A 531 29.70 -2.34 -33.55
CA GLY A 531 29.73 -1.96 -34.95
C GLY A 531 31.13 -1.65 -35.50
N VAL A 532 32.18 -1.74 -34.68
CA VAL A 532 33.57 -1.50 -35.10
C VAL A 532 34.25 -2.82 -35.44
N SER A 533 35.04 -2.84 -36.52
CA SER A 533 35.75 -4.04 -36.95
C SER A 533 36.73 -4.57 -35.89
N ASP A 534 36.70 -5.88 -35.64
CA ASP A 534 37.64 -6.61 -34.79
C ASP A 534 39.11 -6.32 -35.13
N LEU A 535 39.43 -6.11 -36.43
CA LEU A 535 40.79 -5.80 -36.87
C LEU A 535 41.29 -4.47 -36.31
N LEU A 536 40.39 -3.52 -36.04
CA LEU A 536 40.71 -2.23 -35.43
C LEU A 536 40.68 -2.30 -33.91
N LEU A 537 39.64 -2.91 -33.32
CA LEU A 537 39.50 -3.06 -31.86
C LEU A 537 40.67 -3.85 -31.25
N LYS A 538 41.10 -4.92 -31.93
CA LYS A 538 42.15 -5.82 -31.44
C LYS A 538 43.53 -5.48 -32.03
N LYS A 539 43.69 -4.34 -32.71
CA LYS A 539 44.96 -3.97 -33.37
C LYS A 539 46.08 -3.80 -32.32
N PRO A 540 47.19 -4.54 -32.43
CA PRO A 540 48.34 -4.32 -31.56
C PRO A 540 49.10 -3.05 -32.03
N GLY A 541 48.83 -1.91 -31.40
CA GLY A 541 49.53 -0.65 -31.64
C GLY A 541 48.61 0.57 -31.74
N LYS A 542 49.17 1.72 -32.14
CA LYS A 542 48.38 2.93 -32.36
C LYS A 542 47.59 2.84 -33.66
N LEU A 543 46.35 3.33 -33.64
CA LEU A 543 45.53 3.54 -34.84
C LEU A 543 46.07 4.72 -35.65
N SER A 544 46.00 4.64 -36.98
CA SER A 544 46.18 5.79 -37.87
C SER A 544 45.02 6.79 -37.73
N ASP A 545 45.14 7.98 -38.32
CA ASP A 545 44.06 8.97 -38.26
C ASP A 545 42.76 8.48 -38.91
N ASP A 546 42.85 7.74 -40.03
CA ASP A 546 41.70 7.14 -40.71
C ASP A 546 41.07 6.02 -39.87
N GLU A 547 41.90 5.17 -39.25
CA GLU A 547 41.46 4.10 -38.36
C GLU A 547 40.81 4.66 -37.09
N MET A 548 41.36 5.77 -36.56
CA MET A 548 40.80 6.50 -35.43
C MET A 548 39.45 7.13 -35.81
N ALA A 549 39.31 7.68 -37.01
CA ALA A 549 38.02 8.19 -37.49
C ALA A 549 36.95 7.08 -37.50
N ILE A 550 37.31 5.87 -37.95
CA ILE A 550 36.42 4.69 -37.88
C ILE A 550 36.15 4.30 -36.42
N MET A 551 37.16 4.28 -35.55
CA MET A 551 36.97 3.97 -34.13
C MET A 551 35.99 4.94 -33.47
N ARG A 552 36.10 6.25 -33.74
CA ARG A 552 35.19 7.28 -33.21
C ARG A 552 33.73 7.10 -33.66
N SER A 553 33.46 6.32 -34.69
CA SER A 553 32.09 6.06 -35.13
C SER A 553 31.26 5.27 -34.10
N HIS A 554 31.89 4.59 -33.14
CA HIS A 554 31.17 3.85 -32.09
C HIS A 554 30.21 4.75 -31.29
N THR A 555 30.52 6.05 -31.11
CA THR A 555 29.62 6.96 -30.38
C THR A 555 28.31 7.16 -31.13
N ILE A 556 28.36 7.33 -32.45
CA ILE A 556 27.18 7.47 -33.31
C ILE A 556 26.45 6.13 -33.43
N ILE A 557 27.19 5.03 -33.58
CA ILE A 557 26.60 3.69 -33.67
C ILE A 557 25.86 3.35 -32.37
N GLY A 558 26.47 3.59 -31.21
CA GLY A 558 25.87 3.36 -29.90
C GLY A 558 24.63 4.22 -29.68
N ALA A 559 24.71 5.52 -30.01
CA ALA A 559 23.54 6.40 -29.98
C ALA A 559 22.43 5.89 -30.91
N GLY A 560 22.77 5.45 -32.13
CA GLY A 560 21.83 4.91 -33.11
C GLY A 560 21.17 3.59 -32.68
N ILE A 561 21.89 2.71 -31.97
CA ILE A 561 21.34 1.48 -31.38
C ILE A 561 20.27 1.81 -30.34
N LEU A 562 20.43 2.91 -29.60
CA LEU A 562 19.58 3.30 -28.48
C LEU A 562 18.51 4.34 -28.85
N GLU A 563 18.54 4.87 -30.08
CA GLU A 563 17.72 6.03 -30.50
C GLU A 563 16.22 5.74 -30.44
N ALA A 564 15.79 4.55 -30.87
CA ALA A 564 14.36 4.20 -30.92
C ALA A 564 13.74 4.18 -29.51
N GLU A 565 14.42 3.59 -28.54
CA GLU A 565 13.96 3.47 -27.16
C GLU A 565 14.14 4.78 -26.37
N ALA A 566 15.14 5.59 -26.70
CA ALA A 566 15.37 6.89 -26.06
C ALA A 566 14.20 7.88 -26.23
N GLN A 567 13.40 7.73 -27.30
CA GLN A 567 12.18 8.53 -27.52
C GLN A 567 11.09 8.28 -26.48
N SER A 568 11.13 7.11 -25.82
CA SER A 568 10.17 6.74 -24.76
C SER A 568 10.55 7.31 -23.38
N GLY A 569 11.68 8.02 -23.27
CA GLY A 569 12.16 8.62 -22.03
C GLY A 569 12.91 7.66 -21.09
N GLY A 570 13.16 8.14 -19.87
CA GLY A 570 13.79 7.35 -18.80
C GLY A 570 15.29 7.12 -19.01
N PHE A 571 15.80 5.99 -18.48
CA PHE A 571 17.24 5.70 -18.52
C PHE A 571 17.82 5.56 -19.94
N MET A 572 16.99 5.23 -20.94
CA MET A 572 17.43 5.11 -22.33
C MET A 572 17.86 6.46 -22.93
N THR A 573 17.22 7.56 -22.51
CA THR A 573 17.64 8.91 -22.90
C THR A 573 19.05 9.20 -22.40
N PHE A 574 19.33 8.90 -21.13
CA PHE A 574 20.68 9.01 -20.57
C PHE A 574 21.66 8.09 -21.28
N ALA A 575 21.28 6.83 -21.56
CA ALA A 575 22.17 5.86 -22.20
C ALA A 575 22.59 6.32 -23.60
N ARG A 576 21.65 6.85 -24.37
CA ARG A 576 21.90 7.41 -25.71
C ARG A 576 22.82 8.64 -25.64
N GLU A 577 22.54 9.58 -24.74
CA GLU A 577 23.37 10.77 -24.56
C GLU A 577 24.80 10.41 -24.13
N ILE A 578 24.93 9.49 -23.17
CA ILE A 578 26.23 8.99 -22.72
C ILE A 578 26.96 8.32 -23.88
N ALA A 579 26.34 7.38 -24.60
CA ALA A 579 26.97 6.70 -25.72
C ALA A 579 27.47 7.68 -26.79
N HIS A 580 26.70 8.73 -27.07
CA HIS A 580 27.08 9.74 -28.07
C HIS A 580 28.19 10.69 -27.61
N HIS A 581 28.23 11.03 -26.31
CA HIS A 581 28.95 12.21 -25.82
C HIS A 581 30.02 11.92 -24.74
N HIS A 582 30.19 10.69 -24.26
CA HIS A 582 31.16 10.39 -23.20
C HIS A 582 32.64 10.62 -23.60
N HIS A 583 32.94 10.80 -24.90
CA HIS A 583 34.27 11.18 -25.39
C HIS A 583 34.41 12.66 -25.76
N GLN A 584 33.40 13.48 -25.47
CA GLN A 584 33.53 14.93 -25.54
C GLN A 584 34.48 15.42 -24.44
N LYS A 585 35.19 16.51 -24.69
CA LYS A 585 36.12 17.11 -23.73
C LYS A 585 35.60 18.46 -23.30
N TRP A 586 35.80 18.81 -22.04
CA TRP A 586 35.36 20.09 -21.47
C TRP A 586 35.82 21.30 -22.31
N ASN A 587 37.02 21.25 -22.88
CA ASN A 587 37.60 22.29 -23.73
C ASN A 587 37.15 22.26 -25.22
N GLY A 588 36.16 21.45 -25.59
CA GLY A 588 35.63 21.34 -26.95
C GLY A 588 36.48 20.49 -27.92
N LYS A 589 37.62 19.95 -27.50
CA LYS A 589 38.55 19.16 -28.36
C LYS A 589 38.27 17.65 -28.35
N GLY A 590 37.07 17.24 -27.95
CA GLY A 590 36.63 15.84 -27.93
C GLY A 590 36.03 15.37 -29.26
N TYR A 591 35.25 14.30 -29.22
CA TYR A 591 34.49 13.83 -30.38
C TYR A 591 33.13 13.25 -30.02
N ALA A 592 32.21 13.32 -30.97
CA ALA A 592 30.91 12.66 -30.96
C ALA A 592 30.68 11.94 -32.31
N GLY A 593 31.75 11.46 -32.95
CA GLY A 593 31.72 10.81 -34.26
C GLY A 593 33.04 10.91 -35.03
N PRO A 594 33.06 10.46 -36.30
CA PRO A 594 34.26 10.46 -37.14
C PRO A 594 34.70 11.88 -37.58
N SER A 595 33.79 12.85 -37.57
CA SER A 595 34.05 14.24 -37.95
C SER A 595 33.95 15.19 -36.77
N ASP A 596 34.32 16.46 -37.00
CA ASP A 596 34.24 17.52 -35.99
C ASP A 596 32.80 18.02 -35.75
N ALA A 597 31.82 17.50 -36.50
CA ALA A 597 30.41 17.86 -36.34
C ALA A 597 29.83 17.30 -35.03
N GLY A 598 29.03 18.11 -34.32
CA GLY A 598 28.41 17.71 -33.05
C GLY A 598 29.34 17.82 -31.82
N ARG A 599 30.52 18.42 -31.96
CA ARG A 599 31.36 18.80 -30.82
C ARG A 599 30.65 19.83 -29.94
N LEU A 600 30.70 19.59 -28.64
CA LEU A 600 30.19 20.44 -27.58
C LEU A 600 31.33 20.76 -26.61
N GLU A 601 31.17 21.83 -25.85
CA GLU A 601 32.15 22.27 -24.84
C GLU A 601 31.44 22.67 -23.54
N GLY A 602 32.17 22.61 -22.42
CA GLY A 602 31.65 23.00 -21.11
C GLY A 602 30.34 22.32 -20.74
N GLU A 603 29.35 23.13 -20.38
CA GLU A 603 28.04 22.67 -19.90
C GLU A 603 27.09 22.21 -21.01
N ASP A 604 27.39 22.50 -22.29
CA ASP A 604 26.62 21.99 -23.42
C ASP A 604 26.75 20.47 -23.55
N ILE A 605 27.83 19.88 -23.03
CA ILE A 605 27.97 18.43 -22.90
C ILE A 605 26.98 17.94 -21.83
N PRO A 606 26.10 16.95 -22.13
CA PRO A 606 25.16 16.42 -21.14
C PRO A 606 25.85 16.01 -19.85
N LEU A 607 25.25 16.37 -18.70
CA LEU A 607 25.84 16.13 -17.39
C LEU A 607 26.19 14.65 -17.17
N ALA A 608 25.28 13.75 -17.55
CA ALA A 608 25.49 12.30 -17.41
C ALA A 608 26.68 11.80 -18.26
N ALA A 609 26.90 12.38 -19.45
CA ALA A 609 28.05 12.06 -20.30
C ALA A 609 29.37 12.59 -19.69
N ARG A 610 29.38 13.80 -19.12
CA ARG A 610 30.56 14.34 -18.41
C ARG A 610 30.95 13.49 -17.20
N ILE A 611 29.96 13.07 -16.42
CA ILE A 611 30.17 12.17 -15.27
C ILE A 611 30.75 10.84 -15.76
N THR A 612 30.13 10.24 -16.78
CA THR A 612 30.56 8.93 -17.30
C THR A 612 31.95 8.99 -17.90
N ALA A 613 32.34 10.08 -18.59
CA ALA A 613 33.68 10.27 -19.12
C ALA A 613 34.77 10.21 -18.04
N ILE A 614 34.51 10.80 -16.87
CA ILE A 614 35.44 10.76 -15.74
C ILE A 614 35.49 9.35 -15.15
N ALA A 615 34.34 8.72 -14.94
CA ALA A 615 34.25 7.37 -14.38
C ALA A 615 34.94 6.32 -15.27
N ASP A 616 34.72 6.38 -16.59
CA ASP A 616 35.36 5.51 -17.58
C ASP A 616 36.88 5.70 -17.59
N VAL A 617 37.37 6.94 -17.76
CA VAL A 617 38.83 7.19 -17.79
C VAL A 617 39.49 6.81 -16.47
N PHE A 618 38.85 7.07 -15.34
CA PHE A 618 39.37 6.65 -14.04
C PHE A 618 39.52 5.12 -13.99
N ASP A 619 38.44 4.37 -14.27
CA ASP A 619 38.47 2.91 -14.23
C ASP A 619 39.49 2.32 -15.21
N ALA A 620 39.58 2.91 -16.41
CA ALA A 620 40.54 2.54 -17.43
C ALA A 620 42.01 2.71 -17.00
N LEU A 621 42.32 3.68 -16.13
CA LEU A 621 43.68 3.94 -15.66
C LEU A 621 44.09 2.99 -14.52
N VAL A 622 43.14 2.61 -13.66
CA VAL A 622 43.41 1.81 -12.46
C VAL A 622 43.13 0.32 -12.66
N SER A 623 42.50 -0.07 -13.78
CA SER A 623 42.32 -1.48 -14.16
C SER A 623 43.52 -2.00 -14.98
N PRO A 624 43.92 -3.27 -14.83
CA PRO A 624 44.97 -3.88 -15.62
C PRO A 624 44.54 -4.03 -17.09
N ARG A 625 45.40 -3.65 -18.04
CA ARG A 625 45.18 -3.85 -19.48
C ARG A 625 46.31 -4.69 -20.07
N SER A 626 46.05 -5.37 -21.19
CA SER A 626 46.98 -6.32 -21.86
C SER A 626 48.39 -5.77 -22.13
N TYR A 627 48.56 -4.43 -22.13
CA TYR A 627 49.82 -3.73 -22.41
C TYR A 627 50.24 -2.72 -21.34
N LYS A 628 49.52 -2.59 -20.21
CA LYS A 628 49.79 -1.57 -19.19
C LYS A 628 49.37 -2.03 -17.79
N ALA A 629 50.27 -1.90 -16.81
CA ALA A 629 49.95 -2.14 -15.41
C ALA A 629 48.96 -1.09 -14.89
N ALA A 630 48.04 -1.54 -14.02
CA ALA A 630 47.13 -0.70 -13.26
C ALA A 630 47.86 0.43 -12.52
N TRP A 631 47.32 1.65 -12.60
CA TRP A 631 47.83 2.77 -11.81
C TRP A 631 47.30 2.71 -10.38
N PRO A 632 48.07 3.17 -9.38
CA PRO A 632 47.52 3.50 -8.07
C PRO A 632 46.40 4.54 -8.20
N HIS A 633 45.33 4.41 -7.42
CA HIS A 633 44.19 5.33 -7.44
C HIS A 633 44.63 6.80 -7.31
N GLU A 634 45.57 7.09 -6.41
CA GLU A 634 46.13 8.43 -6.20
C GLU A 634 46.75 9.02 -7.47
N LYS A 635 47.44 8.19 -8.27
CA LYS A 635 48.08 8.62 -9.51
C LYS A 635 47.05 8.91 -10.61
N ALA A 636 46.01 8.08 -10.71
CA ALA A 636 44.92 8.32 -11.66
C ALA A 636 44.18 9.62 -11.30
N LEU A 637 43.88 9.82 -10.01
CA LEU A 637 43.23 11.03 -9.52
C LEU A 637 44.07 12.29 -9.74
N ALA A 638 45.39 12.22 -9.54
CA ALA A 638 46.30 13.33 -9.83
C ALA A 638 46.28 13.74 -11.31
N LEU A 639 46.19 12.79 -12.24
CA LEU A 639 46.04 13.09 -13.67
C LEU A 639 44.69 13.75 -13.97
N LEU A 640 43.59 13.25 -13.38
CA LEU A 640 42.26 13.85 -13.57
C LEU A 640 42.22 15.31 -13.06
N ARG A 641 42.91 15.60 -11.96
CA ARG A 641 43.10 16.98 -11.45
C ARG A 641 43.87 17.86 -12.41
N GLU A 642 44.96 17.36 -12.99
CA GLU A 642 45.77 18.11 -13.97
C GLU A 642 44.96 18.47 -15.23
N GLU A 643 44.10 17.55 -15.65
CA GLU A 643 43.24 17.70 -16.83
C GLU A 643 41.88 18.39 -16.54
N ALA A 644 41.63 18.80 -15.29
CA ALA A 644 40.43 19.51 -14.90
C ALA A 644 40.33 20.88 -15.58
N GLY A 645 39.17 21.21 -16.14
CA GLY A 645 38.98 22.42 -16.96
C GLY A 645 39.55 22.32 -18.38
N SER A 646 40.21 21.21 -18.73
CA SER A 646 40.66 20.90 -20.10
C SER A 646 39.93 19.68 -20.65
N HIS A 647 40.24 18.48 -20.17
CA HIS A 647 39.54 17.26 -20.57
C HIS A 647 38.24 17.11 -19.78
N PHE A 648 38.29 17.32 -18.46
CA PHE A 648 37.21 17.00 -17.54
C PHE A 648 36.56 18.23 -16.94
N ASP A 649 35.29 18.12 -16.60
CA ASP A 649 34.57 19.13 -15.81
C ASP A 649 35.21 19.25 -14.42
N PRO A 650 35.73 20.43 -14.04
CA PRO A 650 36.44 20.59 -12.77
C PRO A 650 35.55 20.31 -11.56
N GLN A 651 34.26 20.65 -11.63
CA GLN A 651 33.34 20.44 -10.51
C GLN A 651 33.02 18.96 -10.30
N LEU A 652 33.09 18.14 -11.35
CA LEU A 652 32.85 16.70 -11.27
C LEU A 652 34.10 15.93 -10.85
N VAL A 653 35.31 16.41 -11.20
CA VAL A 653 36.56 15.85 -10.66
C VAL A 653 36.57 15.96 -9.13
N GLU A 654 36.17 17.10 -8.57
CA GLU A 654 36.01 17.25 -7.12
C GLU A 654 34.99 16.24 -6.54
N CYS A 655 33.90 15.95 -7.25
CA CYS A 655 32.92 14.96 -6.80
C CYS A 655 33.52 13.55 -6.74
N LEU A 656 34.39 13.17 -7.68
CA LEU A 656 35.11 11.89 -7.64
C LEU A 656 36.04 11.81 -6.42
N GLU A 657 36.73 12.90 -6.11
CA GLU A 657 37.65 12.96 -4.96
C GLU A 657 36.95 12.67 -3.62
N GLU A 658 35.73 13.17 -3.46
CA GLU A 658 34.93 12.96 -2.24
C GLU A 658 34.46 11.52 -2.06
N ILE A 659 34.33 10.74 -3.14
CA ILE A 659 33.78 9.39 -3.09
C ILE A 659 34.85 8.29 -3.13
N MET A 660 36.14 8.62 -3.01
CA MET A 660 37.23 7.65 -3.17
C MET A 660 37.15 6.44 -2.22
N ASP A 661 36.63 6.63 -1.01
CA ASP A 661 36.37 5.52 -0.07
C ASP A 661 35.24 4.59 -0.55
N VAL A 662 34.24 5.15 -1.23
CA VAL A 662 33.15 4.39 -1.86
C VAL A 662 33.66 3.67 -3.10
N VAL A 663 34.52 4.32 -3.89
CA VAL A 663 35.19 3.72 -5.05
C VAL A 663 35.97 2.47 -4.65
N ALA A 664 36.72 2.51 -3.55
CA ALA A 664 37.43 1.32 -3.04
C ALA A 664 36.48 0.12 -2.82
N LYS A 665 35.32 0.36 -2.19
CA LYS A 665 34.29 -0.67 -1.98
C LYS A 665 33.65 -1.16 -3.28
N ILE A 666 33.54 -0.29 -4.28
CA ILE A 666 33.05 -0.66 -5.62
C ILE A 666 33.99 -1.68 -6.27
N TYR A 667 35.32 -1.51 -6.16
CA TYR A 667 36.30 -2.49 -6.67
C TYR A 667 36.28 -3.81 -5.89
N GLU A 668 36.09 -3.78 -4.58
CA GLU A 668 35.90 -5.01 -3.78
C GLU A 668 34.66 -5.80 -4.22
N ARG A 669 33.59 -5.09 -4.59
CA ARG A 669 32.34 -5.71 -5.06
C ARG A 669 32.43 -6.24 -6.48
N PHE A 670 33.20 -5.59 -7.35
CA PHE A 670 33.34 -5.94 -8.76
C PHE A 670 34.83 -6.10 -9.13
N PRO A 671 35.48 -7.18 -8.67
CA PRO A 671 36.89 -7.42 -8.96
C PRO A 671 37.12 -7.70 -10.46
N ASP A 672 38.32 -7.41 -10.94
CA ASP A 672 38.73 -7.80 -12.29
C ASP A 672 38.73 -9.33 -12.41
N ALA A 673 38.34 -9.83 -13.59
CA ALA A 673 38.44 -11.26 -13.88
C ALA A 673 39.91 -11.69 -13.91
N GLU A 674 40.26 -12.79 -13.23
CA GLU A 674 41.60 -13.37 -13.37
C GLU A 674 41.85 -13.70 -14.85
N PRO A 675 43.00 -13.31 -15.42
CA PRO A 675 43.29 -13.65 -16.80
C PRO A 675 43.36 -15.17 -16.92
N GLU A 676 42.46 -15.76 -17.72
CA GLU A 676 42.60 -17.15 -18.14
C GLU A 676 44.00 -17.33 -18.71
N GLN A 677 44.81 -18.15 -18.03
CA GLN A 677 46.10 -18.59 -18.55
C GLN A 677 45.84 -19.33 -19.84
N THR A 678 45.93 -18.63 -20.97
CA THR A 678 46.02 -19.25 -22.28
C THR A 678 47.37 -19.95 -22.34
N THR A 679 47.39 -21.22 -21.94
CA THR A 679 48.44 -22.16 -22.30
C THR A 679 48.42 -22.27 -23.82
N ARG A 680 49.16 -21.38 -24.49
CA ARG A 680 49.60 -21.62 -25.86
C ARG A 680 50.58 -22.77 -25.78
N ASP A 681 50.08 -23.98 -26.02
CA ASP A 681 50.91 -25.10 -26.43
C ASP A 681 51.71 -24.65 -27.67
N THR A 682 52.98 -24.33 -27.45
CA THR A 682 53.99 -24.36 -28.48
C THR A 682 54.23 -25.83 -28.85
N ALA A 683 53.49 -26.33 -29.84
CA ALA A 683 53.80 -27.60 -30.50
C ALA A 683 54.67 -27.33 -31.74
N SER A 684 55.88 -27.87 -31.64
CA SER A 684 56.97 -28.00 -32.62
C SER A 684 56.54 -28.45 -34.02
#